data_AF-A0A7J4QY88-F1
#
_entry.id   AF-A0A7J4QY88-F1
#
_cell.length_a   1.000
_cell.length_b   1.000
_cell.length_c   1.000
_cell.angle_alpha   90.00
_cell.angle_beta   90.00
_cell.angle_gamma   90.00
#
_symmetry.space_group_name_H-M   'P 1'
#
loop_
_entity.id
_entity.type
_entity.pdbx_description
1 polymer ?
#
loop_
_entity_poly.entity_id
_entity_poly.type
_entity_poly.pdbx_seq_one_letter_code
_entity_poly.pdbx_strand_id
1 'polypeptide(L)'
;MIEADTPKTGRSATTKLVRSQRRTVAQSIFLVALMVLSTMTAVDFVTEEVSAASDLDGDGLTYGLEYLINTAATDWDSDNDGLPDGWEWKYGLDPLSATGGDGAVGDPDGDGMSNLQEYSYLQPTNWDNPATTGLLDNGVWWNGTIPVNDWNEEDSMQFNQPKCGDTGADGQGNTILCDEDPVGNVCANGFDDDKDGQVDGSDSDNDGDADCSSDDDDGDGIADEDPNGWDTDGDGMPDGWEAANGLNATSPSNADGANGDPDGDGLINLMEYVNPAWTTNCGGVPCFRQGPDGVPTETVSPCDPVQGIGPGACATLTAEVDGITSTNPQDSDTDNDGLNDSYEALTLLTDPTSSDTDSDGIPDGVEINGAYGNPPQASDPRDNNTDDDAFDDGDEDPNGNGLVDPGETDPTRREDSGDEDNDGIQNWEENLSCTEWNVADTDFGGVNDGDERNVSHGTDPCDSLVNFVTTFVSFSAANQLFLVDASGFNPNGGIGYYNNSGTYTAFGYLSASLTSNALQGVAPAPTGTPTSIESRNGSFCHTAANQDGTIGTTRTYCDDDYTDSDGDGLANWEELLGTYGWFSNPTLADTDGDGVNDYDEVFDNTDPTEPCFNTLDPDGDGINSYFENTTGCNLAFIGINNGSTDIWVTDYQSVDTDSGGVDDRTEYFDSTNPENDPTDDILPDDFDNDGIPDAVENLTGSDWRNPDTDGGGMLDGAECPQQFWFFNCVGAPFNLFDPSDDMPQNEVIFWANNTTGVVDLDLEKYWRKYTNDIPTGNSYAHDDAVHPAEEVVPPFTNLTHMASTSFANDTITWQISYNFPVGEGALTLPASTTNVSFWADSAVVLSRTNDTHRYIVDGGFVEEIVVQQPEYYFDWATLA
;
A
#
# COMPACT_ATOMS: atom_id res chain seq x y z
N MET A 1 -70.90 10.48 19.01
CA MET A 1 -69.65 10.96 19.63
C MET A 1 -68.67 9.83 19.44
N ILE A 2 -67.94 9.84 18.33
CA ILE A 2 -66.65 10.53 18.08
C ILE A 2 -65.49 9.77 18.76
N GLU A 3 -64.57 9.34 17.88
CA GLU A 3 -63.12 9.06 18.00
C GLU A 3 -62.58 8.04 19.02
N ALA A 4 -61.64 7.20 18.56
CA ALA A 4 -60.23 7.34 18.94
C ALA A 4 -59.30 6.51 18.02
N ASP A 5 -58.05 6.96 17.98
CA ASP A 5 -56.98 6.84 16.99
C ASP A 5 -56.07 5.62 17.18
N THR A 6 -55.34 5.20 16.13
CA THR A 6 -54.14 4.31 16.23
C THR A 6 -53.09 4.68 15.17
N PRO A 7 -51.77 4.56 15.47
CA PRO A 7 -50.70 5.24 14.74
C PRO A 7 -50.09 4.45 13.57
N LYS A 8 -49.46 5.19 12.63
CA LYS A 8 -48.72 4.69 11.46
C LYS A 8 -47.22 4.56 11.74
N THR A 9 -46.63 3.42 11.37
CA THR A 9 -45.19 3.15 11.31
C THR A 9 -44.59 3.46 9.93
N GLY A 10 -43.34 3.93 9.93
CA GLY A 10 -42.64 4.54 8.80
C GLY A 10 -42.14 3.59 7.72
N ARG A 11 -42.19 4.06 6.46
CA ARG A 11 -41.69 3.37 5.27
C ARG A 11 -40.97 4.41 4.38
N SER A 12 -39.65 4.57 4.52
CA SER A 12 -38.91 5.56 3.71
C SER A 12 -37.42 5.26 3.42
N ALA A 13 -36.75 4.32 4.11
CA ALA A 13 -35.31 4.12 3.91
C ALA A 13 -34.93 3.09 2.83
N THR A 14 -35.71 2.02 2.63
CA THR A 14 -35.34 0.89 1.75
C THR A 14 -35.50 1.14 0.25
N THR A 15 -36.25 2.17 -0.16
CA THR A 15 -36.50 2.45 -1.60
C THR A 15 -35.40 3.30 -2.25
N LYS A 16 -34.56 4.00 -1.47
CA LYS A 16 -33.48 4.85 -1.99
C LYS A 16 -32.23 4.05 -2.35
N LEU A 17 -31.86 3.04 -1.56
CA LEU A 17 -30.66 2.22 -1.78
C LEU A 17 -30.73 1.45 -3.13
N VAL A 18 -31.89 0.86 -3.41
CA VAL A 18 -32.13 0.09 -4.66
C VAL A 18 -32.10 0.98 -5.91
N ARG A 19 -32.40 2.28 -5.77
CA ARG A 19 -32.38 3.24 -6.88
C ARG A 19 -30.97 3.76 -7.16
N SER A 20 -30.11 3.81 -6.14
CA SER A 20 -28.69 4.15 -6.26
C SER A 20 -27.93 3.07 -7.03
N GLN A 21 -28.03 1.80 -6.59
CA GLN A 21 -27.36 0.68 -7.24
C GLN A 21 -27.75 0.50 -8.71
N ARG A 22 -29.03 0.71 -9.06
CA ARG A 22 -29.47 0.66 -10.48
C ARG A 22 -28.91 1.79 -11.34
N ARG A 23 -28.57 2.94 -10.74
CA ARG A 23 -27.93 4.06 -11.45
C ARG A 23 -26.46 3.74 -11.73
N THR A 24 -25.75 3.19 -10.76
CA THR A 24 -24.33 2.82 -10.91
C THR A 24 -24.14 1.73 -11.96
N VAL A 25 -25.02 0.73 -12.00
CA VAL A 25 -25.02 -0.33 -13.04
C VAL A 25 -25.34 0.23 -14.42
N ALA A 26 -26.28 1.17 -14.52
CA ALA A 26 -26.60 1.80 -15.81
C ALA A 26 -25.47 2.71 -16.33
N GLN A 27 -24.74 3.37 -15.43
CA GLN A 27 -23.60 4.23 -15.78
C GLN A 27 -22.39 3.40 -16.25
N SER A 28 -22.11 2.27 -15.61
CA SER A 28 -21.03 1.37 -16.02
C SER A 28 -21.31 0.69 -17.36
N ILE A 29 -22.55 0.25 -17.61
CA ILE A 29 -22.94 -0.28 -18.94
C ILE A 29 -22.84 0.79 -20.02
N PHE A 30 -23.20 2.04 -19.71
CA PHE A 30 -23.09 3.15 -20.65
C PHE A 30 -21.63 3.48 -20.97
N LEU A 31 -20.73 3.44 -19.98
CA LEU A 31 -19.30 3.68 -20.17
C LEU A 31 -18.66 2.59 -21.04
N VAL A 32 -18.98 1.31 -20.80
CA VAL A 32 -18.50 0.19 -21.62
C VAL A 32 -19.04 0.31 -23.05
N ALA A 33 -20.31 0.68 -23.23
CA ALA A 33 -20.86 0.91 -24.56
C ALA A 33 -20.15 2.07 -25.27
N LEU A 34 -19.79 3.14 -24.55
CA LEU A 34 -19.05 4.27 -25.10
C LEU A 34 -17.63 3.86 -25.56
N MET A 35 -16.94 3.03 -24.77
CA MET A 35 -15.61 2.49 -25.10
C MET A 35 -15.65 1.52 -26.30
N VAL A 36 -16.71 0.72 -26.44
CA VAL A 36 -16.90 -0.15 -27.61
C VAL A 36 -17.29 0.66 -28.85
N LEU A 37 -18.09 1.72 -28.70
CA LEU A 37 -18.44 2.60 -29.82
C LEU A 37 -17.26 3.46 -30.29
N SER A 38 -16.33 3.83 -29.39
CA SER A 38 -15.11 4.57 -29.76
C SER A 38 -14.08 3.70 -30.50
N THR A 39 -14.03 2.39 -30.23
CA THR A 39 -13.17 1.47 -30.99
C THR A 39 -13.71 1.19 -32.40
N MET A 40 -15.02 1.32 -32.63
CA MET A 40 -15.61 1.19 -33.98
C MET A 40 -15.47 2.44 -34.86
N THR A 41 -15.00 3.56 -34.32
CA THR A 41 -14.79 4.82 -35.08
C THR A 41 -13.32 5.10 -35.42
N ALA A 42 -12.39 4.23 -35.03
CA ALA A 42 -10.95 4.48 -35.11
C ALA A 42 -10.24 3.76 -36.28
N VAL A 43 -10.94 3.00 -37.13
CA VAL A 43 -10.29 2.31 -38.26
C VAL A 43 -11.14 2.41 -39.53
N ASP A 44 -10.76 3.33 -40.41
CA ASP A 44 -11.19 3.32 -41.82
C ASP A 44 -10.25 2.38 -42.58
N PHE A 45 -10.70 1.17 -42.90
CA PHE A 45 -10.03 0.35 -43.91
C PHE A 45 -10.59 0.73 -45.27
N VAL A 46 -9.87 1.59 -45.99
CA VAL A 46 -10.01 1.73 -47.43
C VAL A 46 -8.93 0.85 -48.06
N THR A 47 -9.34 -0.19 -48.78
CA THR A 47 -8.43 -0.93 -49.66
C THR A 47 -8.51 -0.28 -51.05
N GLU A 48 -7.54 0.58 -51.37
CA GLU A 48 -7.27 1.03 -52.75
C GLU A 48 -6.19 0.10 -53.32
N GLU A 49 -6.47 -0.54 -54.47
CA GLU A 49 -5.41 -1.19 -55.26
C GLU A 49 -4.66 -0.07 -56.00
N VAL A 50 -3.54 0.40 -55.45
CA VAL A 50 -2.66 1.35 -56.12
C VAL A 50 -1.58 0.56 -56.85
N SER A 51 -1.49 0.77 -58.16
CA SER A 51 -0.41 0.25 -59.00
C SER A 51 0.79 1.19 -58.85
N ALA A 52 1.86 0.74 -58.18
CA ALA A 52 3.08 1.51 -57.89
C ALA A 52 3.82 2.08 -59.12
N ALA A 53 3.37 1.79 -60.35
CA ALA A 53 4.01 2.20 -61.61
C ALA A 53 3.37 3.41 -62.31
N SER A 54 2.40 4.11 -61.70
CA SER A 54 1.81 5.33 -62.27
C SER A 54 2.36 6.60 -61.62
N ASP A 55 2.69 7.59 -62.43
CA ASP A 55 3.05 8.97 -62.06
C ASP A 55 1.78 9.85 -62.16
N LEU A 56 1.31 10.43 -61.05
CA LEU A 56 0.00 11.11 -61.00
C LEU A 56 0.07 12.60 -61.36
N ASP A 57 1.05 13.32 -60.83
CA ASP A 57 1.22 14.75 -61.03
C ASP A 57 2.14 15.10 -62.21
N GLY A 58 2.82 14.10 -62.77
CA GLY A 58 3.51 14.15 -64.05
C GLY A 58 4.89 14.78 -63.96
N ASP A 59 5.52 14.70 -62.80
CA ASP A 59 6.80 15.33 -62.49
C ASP A 59 8.01 14.43 -62.78
N GLY A 60 7.77 13.13 -62.98
CA GLY A 60 8.78 12.11 -63.28
C GLY A 60 8.93 11.01 -62.23
N LEU A 61 8.28 11.10 -61.06
CA LEU A 61 8.31 10.07 -60.02
C LEU A 61 7.07 9.16 -60.06
N THR A 62 7.22 7.93 -59.58
CA THR A 62 6.10 6.99 -59.48
C THR A 62 5.60 6.91 -58.04
N TYR A 63 4.31 6.60 -57.84
CA TYR A 63 3.71 6.46 -56.50
C TYR A 63 4.53 5.64 -55.51
N GLY A 64 5.19 4.57 -55.96
CA GLY A 64 6.01 3.72 -55.09
C GLY A 64 7.29 4.43 -54.63
N LEU A 65 7.94 5.16 -55.54
CA LEU A 65 9.11 5.96 -55.24
C LEU A 65 8.73 7.16 -54.36
N GLU A 66 7.68 7.89 -54.71
CA GLU A 66 7.22 9.07 -53.96
C GLU A 66 6.88 8.74 -52.51
N TYR A 67 6.27 7.56 -52.28
CA TYR A 67 6.04 7.04 -50.93
C TYR A 67 7.34 6.73 -50.17
N LEU A 68 8.34 6.20 -50.86
CA LEU A 68 9.62 5.80 -50.28
C LEU A 68 10.51 7.01 -49.93
N ILE A 69 10.54 8.03 -50.80
CA ILE A 69 11.32 9.27 -50.61
C ILE A 69 10.51 10.38 -49.94
N ASN A 70 9.30 10.06 -49.46
CA ASN A 70 8.40 10.96 -48.73
C ASN A 70 8.00 12.25 -49.48
N THR A 71 7.95 12.18 -50.81
CA THR A 71 7.38 13.24 -51.65
C THR A 71 5.89 13.06 -51.88
N ALA A 72 5.19 14.15 -52.16
CA ALA A 72 3.75 14.17 -52.26
C ALA A 72 3.29 13.69 -53.64
N ALA A 73 2.79 12.46 -53.73
CA ALA A 73 2.32 11.82 -54.98
C ALA A 73 1.11 12.46 -55.71
N THR A 74 0.75 13.69 -55.36
CA THR A 74 -0.30 14.49 -56.00
C THR A 74 0.17 15.94 -56.25
N ASP A 75 1.39 16.26 -55.85
CA ASP A 75 1.97 17.58 -55.84
C ASP A 75 3.40 17.51 -56.39
N TRP A 76 3.54 17.94 -57.64
CA TRP A 76 4.78 17.90 -58.42
C TRP A 76 5.98 18.67 -57.84
N ASP A 77 5.83 19.39 -56.72
CA ASP A 77 6.81 20.29 -56.08
C ASP A 77 6.49 20.31 -54.56
N SER A 78 7.00 19.31 -53.85
CA SER A 78 6.67 18.98 -52.46
C SER A 78 7.12 20.06 -51.48
N ASP A 79 8.26 20.69 -51.73
CA ASP A 79 8.82 21.73 -50.86
C ASP A 79 8.40 23.16 -51.25
N ASN A 80 7.70 23.30 -52.39
CA ASN A 80 7.10 24.52 -52.92
C ASN A 80 8.11 25.62 -53.26
N ASP A 81 9.28 25.24 -53.76
CA ASP A 81 10.34 26.17 -54.12
C ASP A 81 10.35 26.56 -55.62
N GLY A 82 9.57 25.82 -56.43
CA GLY A 82 9.39 26.02 -57.85
C GLY A 82 10.16 25.06 -58.76
N LEU A 83 10.87 24.08 -58.19
CA LEU A 83 11.46 22.94 -58.88
C LEU A 83 10.54 21.70 -58.76
N PRO A 84 10.44 20.84 -59.80
CA PRO A 84 9.71 19.59 -59.67
C PRO A 84 10.46 18.50 -58.89
N ASP A 85 9.77 17.72 -58.06
CA ASP A 85 10.41 16.66 -57.26
C ASP A 85 11.14 15.64 -58.15
N GLY A 86 10.49 15.21 -59.23
CA GLY A 86 11.10 14.31 -60.21
C GLY A 86 12.25 14.91 -61.02
N TRP A 87 12.35 16.24 -61.11
CA TRP A 87 13.53 16.89 -61.70
C TRP A 87 14.68 16.90 -60.68
N GLU A 88 14.41 17.27 -59.43
CA GLU A 88 15.40 17.31 -58.35
C GLU A 88 15.99 15.94 -58.08
N TRP A 89 15.13 14.92 -57.91
CA TRP A 89 15.55 13.53 -57.73
C TRP A 89 16.43 13.04 -58.88
N LYS A 90 16.05 13.34 -60.13
CA LYS A 90 16.81 12.93 -61.33
C LYS A 90 18.21 13.52 -61.37
N TYR A 91 18.39 14.74 -60.87
CA TYR A 91 19.67 15.44 -60.88
C TYR A 91 20.39 15.39 -59.53
N GLY A 92 19.93 14.56 -58.59
CA GLY A 92 20.60 14.32 -57.30
C GLY A 92 20.44 15.47 -56.28
N LEU A 93 19.40 16.29 -56.44
CA LEU A 93 18.98 17.30 -55.46
C LEU A 93 17.87 16.72 -54.58
N ASP A 94 17.72 17.23 -53.35
CA ASP A 94 16.67 16.81 -52.40
C ASP A 94 15.31 17.50 -52.68
N PRO A 95 14.28 16.76 -53.13
CA PRO A 95 12.94 17.30 -53.44
C PRO A 95 12.14 17.86 -52.24
N LEU A 96 12.61 17.63 -51.01
CA LEU A 96 11.94 18.11 -49.80
C LEU A 96 12.62 19.37 -49.22
N SER A 97 13.66 19.90 -49.88
CA SER A 97 14.51 20.96 -49.36
C SER A 97 14.55 22.23 -50.22
N ALA A 98 13.65 23.16 -49.89
CA ALA A 98 13.50 24.45 -50.57
C ALA A 98 14.67 25.45 -50.35
N THR A 99 15.74 25.02 -49.70
CA THR A 99 16.84 25.89 -49.23
C THR A 99 18.21 25.23 -49.36
N GLY A 100 19.28 26.03 -49.39
CA GLY A 100 20.64 25.51 -49.42
C GLY A 100 21.15 25.29 -50.84
N GLY A 101 21.87 24.18 -51.05
CA GLY A 101 22.33 23.76 -52.38
C GLY A 101 21.19 23.22 -53.22
N ASP A 102 20.22 22.55 -52.59
CA ASP A 102 19.12 21.84 -53.27
C ASP A 102 18.02 22.80 -53.75
N GLY A 103 17.72 23.82 -52.95
CA GLY A 103 16.64 24.74 -53.32
C GLY A 103 16.89 25.59 -54.57
N ALA A 104 15.82 26.15 -55.14
CA ALA A 104 15.73 26.97 -56.35
C ALA A 104 16.79 28.08 -56.52
N VAL A 105 17.35 28.58 -55.41
CA VAL A 105 18.37 29.65 -55.39
C VAL A 105 19.79 29.15 -55.10
N GLY A 106 19.97 27.84 -54.89
CA GLY A 106 21.24 27.15 -54.70
C GLY A 106 22.06 27.06 -55.99
N ASP A 107 23.38 26.89 -55.83
CA ASP A 107 24.41 26.81 -56.89
C ASP A 107 25.46 25.75 -56.46
N PRO A 108 25.09 24.45 -56.44
CA PRO A 108 25.92 23.37 -55.87
C PRO A 108 27.24 23.12 -56.60
N ASP A 109 27.26 23.34 -57.91
CA ASP A 109 28.46 23.20 -58.75
C ASP A 109 29.30 24.50 -58.78
N GLY A 110 28.74 25.61 -58.31
CA GLY A 110 29.43 26.87 -58.10
C GLY A 110 29.72 27.61 -59.40
N ASP A 111 28.93 27.36 -60.45
CA ASP A 111 29.07 27.97 -61.76
C ASP A 111 28.54 29.42 -61.81
N GLY A 112 27.67 29.78 -60.86
CA GLY A 112 27.03 31.10 -60.75
C GLY A 112 25.61 31.21 -61.32
N MET A 113 25.02 30.12 -61.82
CA MET A 113 23.59 29.93 -62.05
C MET A 113 22.93 29.34 -60.81
N SER A 114 21.60 29.39 -60.74
CA SER A 114 20.87 28.71 -59.67
C SER A 114 20.00 27.60 -60.23
N ASN A 115 19.67 26.59 -59.44
CA ASN A 115 18.89 25.43 -59.86
C ASN A 115 17.61 25.81 -60.63
N LEU A 116 16.87 26.83 -60.15
CA LEU A 116 15.66 27.32 -60.84
C LEU A 116 15.94 27.99 -62.19
N GLN A 117 17.11 28.64 -62.33
CA GLN A 117 17.54 29.19 -63.61
C GLN A 117 17.88 28.06 -64.58
N GLU A 118 18.57 27.04 -64.12
CA GLU A 118 18.94 25.86 -64.92
C GLU A 118 17.70 25.09 -65.40
N TYR A 119 16.74 24.82 -64.49
CA TYR A 119 15.44 24.24 -64.83
C TYR A 119 14.69 25.05 -65.89
N SER A 120 14.74 26.38 -65.81
CA SER A 120 14.03 27.29 -66.73
C SER A 120 14.64 27.38 -68.15
N TYR A 121 15.92 27.05 -68.35
CA TYR A 121 16.63 27.32 -69.62
C TYR A 121 16.54 26.18 -70.66
N LEU A 122 16.31 24.92 -70.25
CA LEU A 122 16.08 23.71 -71.08
C LEU A 122 17.07 23.42 -72.24
N GLN A 123 17.24 22.11 -72.55
CA GLN A 123 17.65 21.51 -73.83
C GLN A 123 17.71 22.32 -75.15
N PRO A 124 18.80 22.95 -75.66
CA PRO A 124 18.80 23.40 -77.05
C PRO A 124 18.67 22.20 -77.99
N THR A 125 17.69 22.24 -78.88
CA THR A 125 17.21 21.09 -79.70
C THR A 125 18.21 20.53 -80.73
N ASN A 126 19.46 21.00 -80.75
CA ASN A 126 20.49 20.57 -81.69
C ASN A 126 21.91 20.51 -81.06
N TRP A 127 21.99 20.32 -79.73
CA TRP A 127 23.27 20.26 -79.01
C TRP A 127 23.98 18.91 -79.18
N ASP A 128 23.21 17.82 -79.18
CA ASP A 128 23.62 16.47 -79.55
C ASP A 128 23.41 16.23 -81.07
N ASN A 129 24.44 15.68 -81.73
CA ASN A 129 24.36 15.22 -83.11
C ASN A 129 24.39 13.68 -83.13
N PRO A 130 23.27 13.01 -83.44
CA PRO A 130 23.12 11.55 -83.31
C PRO A 130 23.91 10.72 -84.35
N ALA A 131 24.88 11.33 -85.03
CA ALA A 131 25.75 10.70 -86.01
C ALA A 131 27.20 10.52 -85.51
N THR A 132 27.52 10.97 -84.29
CA THR A 132 28.88 11.05 -83.74
C THR A 132 28.93 10.61 -82.27
N THR A 133 28.49 9.38 -82.01
CA THR A 133 28.31 8.72 -80.69
C THR A 133 29.61 8.37 -79.93
N GLY A 134 30.67 9.16 -80.07
CA GLY A 134 31.96 8.86 -79.44
C GLY A 134 32.93 10.03 -79.40
N LEU A 135 32.43 11.26 -79.61
CA LEU A 135 33.17 12.50 -79.46
C LEU A 135 32.23 13.54 -78.84
N LEU A 136 32.72 14.30 -77.86
CA LEU A 136 32.05 15.49 -77.34
C LEU A 136 31.80 16.48 -78.49
N ASP A 137 30.59 16.49 -79.05
CA ASP A 137 30.33 17.20 -80.29
C ASP A 137 30.39 18.72 -80.13
N ASN A 138 30.14 19.25 -78.93
CA ASN A 138 30.41 20.65 -78.55
C ASN A 138 30.80 20.88 -77.06
N GLY A 139 31.06 19.83 -76.27
CA GLY A 139 31.44 19.89 -74.84
C GLY A 139 30.26 20.07 -73.88
N VAL A 140 30.56 20.08 -72.56
CA VAL A 140 29.61 20.26 -71.44
C VAL A 140 28.62 21.37 -71.75
N TRP A 141 27.34 21.09 -71.60
CA TRP A 141 26.28 22.02 -71.93
C TRP A 141 26.39 23.30 -71.08
N TRP A 142 26.67 24.41 -71.79
CA TRP A 142 26.83 25.81 -71.39
C TRP A 142 27.70 26.09 -70.15
N ASN A 143 28.94 26.54 -70.39
CA ASN A 143 29.78 27.27 -69.43
C ASN A 143 30.04 26.59 -68.06
N GLY A 144 29.75 25.30 -67.93
CA GLY A 144 30.03 24.49 -66.74
C GLY A 144 28.91 24.46 -65.72
N THR A 145 27.64 24.50 -66.17
CA THR A 145 26.45 24.53 -65.30
C THR A 145 25.74 23.18 -65.27
N ILE A 146 26.17 22.31 -64.37
CA ILE A 146 25.54 21.02 -64.06
C ILE A 146 24.88 21.16 -62.69
N PRO A 147 23.59 20.83 -62.49
CA PRO A 147 22.93 21.10 -61.21
C PRO A 147 23.65 20.49 -59.99
N VAL A 148 24.46 19.45 -60.22
CA VAL A 148 25.36 18.82 -59.26
C VAL A 148 26.74 18.55 -59.86
N ASN A 149 27.78 18.48 -59.01
CA ASN A 149 29.11 18.05 -59.44
C ASN A 149 29.12 16.56 -59.87
N ASP A 150 29.99 16.22 -60.82
CA ASP A 150 30.26 14.85 -61.33
C ASP A 150 29.16 14.18 -62.18
N TRP A 151 28.35 14.98 -62.90
CA TRP A 151 27.36 14.51 -63.88
C TRP A 151 27.98 13.90 -65.16
N ASN A 152 27.52 12.71 -65.57
CA ASN A 152 27.84 12.08 -66.86
C ASN A 152 26.81 12.48 -67.94
N GLU A 153 27.28 12.83 -69.14
CA GLU A 153 26.45 13.45 -70.20
C GLU A 153 25.67 12.43 -71.07
N GLU A 154 26.07 11.16 -71.14
CA GLU A 154 25.56 10.22 -72.16
C GLU A 154 24.31 9.42 -71.74
N ASP A 155 24.03 9.20 -70.45
CA ASP A 155 22.94 8.27 -70.04
C ASP A 155 21.76 8.91 -69.30
N SER A 156 21.78 10.22 -69.07
CA SER A 156 20.68 10.95 -68.40
C SER A 156 19.38 11.10 -69.22
N MET A 157 19.31 10.46 -70.40
CA MET A 157 18.24 10.66 -71.40
C MET A 157 17.71 9.33 -71.96
N GLN A 158 17.32 8.35 -71.14
CA GLN A 158 16.33 7.34 -71.57
C GLN A 158 15.63 6.56 -70.44
N PHE A 159 14.35 6.90 -70.21
CA PHE A 159 13.40 6.25 -69.29
C PHE A 159 13.01 4.79 -69.66
N ASN A 160 13.60 4.21 -70.72
CA ASN A 160 13.42 2.80 -71.08
C ASN A 160 14.60 2.37 -71.95
N GLN A 161 15.63 1.77 -71.35
CA GLN A 161 16.65 1.07 -72.12
C GLN A 161 16.17 -0.35 -72.48
N PRO A 162 16.43 -0.86 -73.69
CA PRO A 162 16.03 -2.20 -74.09
C PRO A 162 16.87 -3.24 -73.33
N LYS A 163 16.25 -4.38 -72.95
CA LYS A 163 16.98 -5.49 -72.32
C LYS A 163 18.07 -6.00 -73.26
N CYS A 164 19.15 -6.56 -72.70
CA CYS A 164 20.08 -7.41 -73.44
C CYS A 164 19.30 -8.47 -74.24
N GLY A 165 19.19 -8.26 -75.56
CA GLY A 165 18.45 -9.12 -76.48
C GLY A 165 17.21 -8.52 -77.19
N ASP A 166 16.89 -7.23 -77.02
CA ASP A 166 15.76 -6.62 -77.73
C ASP A 166 15.99 -6.43 -79.25
N THR A 167 14.99 -6.79 -80.05
CA THR A 167 15.09 -6.78 -81.51
C THR A 167 15.10 -5.36 -82.10
N GLY A 168 16.28 -4.88 -82.49
CA GLY A 168 16.42 -3.62 -83.23
C GLY A 168 17.84 -3.10 -83.42
N ALA A 169 18.82 -3.60 -82.65
CA ALA A 169 20.21 -3.12 -82.69
C ALA A 169 21.25 -4.23 -82.96
N ASP A 170 20.89 -5.27 -83.74
CA ASP A 170 21.83 -6.32 -84.13
C ASP A 170 22.58 -5.98 -85.44
N GLY A 171 23.72 -5.30 -85.31
CA GLY A 171 24.73 -5.25 -86.36
C GLY A 171 25.18 -6.67 -86.73
N GLN A 172 25.10 -7.03 -88.01
CA GLN A 172 25.46 -8.36 -88.52
C GLN A 172 26.93 -8.73 -88.26
N GLY A 173 27.17 -9.56 -87.25
CA GLY A 173 28.47 -10.16 -86.93
C GLY A 173 28.33 -11.14 -85.76
N ASN A 174 29.13 -12.19 -85.74
CA ASN A 174 28.96 -13.34 -84.83
C ASN A 174 29.68 -13.14 -83.48
N THR A 175 29.57 -11.95 -82.90
CA THR A 175 30.14 -11.58 -81.60
C THR A 175 29.05 -10.88 -80.80
N ILE A 176 28.71 -11.45 -79.65
CA ILE A 176 27.89 -10.81 -78.61
C ILE A 176 28.83 -9.77 -78.00
N LEU A 177 28.47 -8.48 -78.06
CA LEU A 177 29.25 -7.42 -77.43
C LEU A 177 28.31 -6.69 -76.47
N CYS A 178 28.40 -7.09 -75.21
CA CYS A 178 27.90 -6.41 -74.02
C CYS A 178 29.11 -6.02 -73.16
N ASP A 179 30.24 -5.66 -73.80
CA ASP A 179 31.54 -5.44 -73.16
C ASP A 179 32.18 -4.15 -73.71
N GLU A 180 32.09 -3.04 -72.98
CA GLU A 180 32.93 -1.85 -73.23
C GLU A 180 33.40 -1.24 -71.89
N ASP A 181 34.38 -1.86 -71.24
CA ASP A 181 35.22 -1.26 -70.18
C ASP A 181 36.44 -0.51 -70.76
N PRO A 182 37.03 0.47 -70.04
CA PRO A 182 38.41 0.89 -70.25
C PRO A 182 39.37 0.58 -69.05
N VAL A 183 40.10 -0.54 -69.18
CA VAL A 183 41.47 -0.88 -68.69
C VAL A 183 42.08 -0.25 -67.41
N GLY A 184 42.37 -1.11 -66.41
CA GLY A 184 43.42 -0.87 -65.40
C GLY A 184 43.63 -2.05 -64.42
N ASN A 185 44.88 -2.51 -64.25
CA ASN A 185 45.28 -3.61 -63.38
C ASN A 185 45.15 -3.25 -61.87
N VAL A 186 44.56 -4.15 -61.07
CA VAL A 186 44.19 -3.98 -59.65
C VAL A 186 45.41 -3.85 -58.71
N CYS A 187 46.61 -4.24 -59.14
CA CYS A 187 47.87 -4.21 -58.36
C CYS A 187 48.34 -2.80 -57.87
N ALA A 188 47.56 -1.72 -58.03
CA ALA A 188 47.94 -0.35 -57.65
C ALA A 188 46.79 0.51 -57.07
N ASN A 189 45.65 -0.11 -56.69
CA ASN A 189 44.49 0.60 -56.16
C ASN A 189 44.65 1.00 -54.67
N GLY A 190 45.59 0.37 -53.93
CA GLY A 190 45.91 0.70 -52.54
C GLY A 190 44.94 0.12 -51.50
N PHE A 191 44.20 -0.93 -51.85
CA PHE A 191 43.25 -1.64 -50.98
C PHE A 191 43.84 -2.98 -50.44
N ASP A 192 43.20 -3.54 -49.41
CA ASP A 192 43.50 -4.83 -48.74
C ASP A 192 42.30 -5.76 -49.00
N ASP A 193 42.28 -6.35 -50.20
CA ASP A 193 41.08 -6.95 -50.79
C ASP A 193 40.67 -8.31 -50.16
N ASP A 194 41.55 -8.95 -49.36
CA ASP A 194 41.24 -10.19 -48.62
C ASP A 194 41.28 -10.03 -47.08
N LYS A 195 41.47 -8.79 -46.59
CA LYS A 195 41.30 -8.36 -45.19
C LYS A 195 42.28 -8.98 -44.21
N ASP A 196 43.51 -9.24 -44.64
CA ASP A 196 44.56 -9.82 -43.80
C ASP A 196 45.42 -8.77 -43.06
N GLY A 197 45.23 -7.49 -43.39
CA GLY A 197 45.86 -6.34 -42.76
C GLY A 197 47.05 -5.75 -43.53
N GLN A 198 47.32 -6.17 -44.77
CA GLN A 198 48.37 -5.61 -45.62
C GLN A 198 47.84 -5.12 -46.98
N VAL A 199 48.36 -3.98 -47.48
CA VAL A 199 47.95 -3.36 -48.75
C VAL A 199 49.05 -3.51 -49.81
N ASP A 200 48.68 -3.89 -51.04
CA ASP A 200 49.49 -3.99 -52.26
C ASP A 200 50.83 -4.78 -52.18
N GLY A 201 51.63 -4.76 -53.26
CA GLY A 201 52.81 -5.59 -53.54
C GLY A 201 54.01 -5.50 -52.57
N SER A 202 53.77 -5.16 -51.32
CA SER A 202 54.68 -5.30 -50.18
C SER A 202 54.46 -6.58 -49.37
N ASP A 203 53.47 -7.42 -49.69
CA ASP A 203 53.29 -8.74 -49.06
C ASP A 203 54.25 -9.83 -49.62
N SER A 204 54.42 -10.88 -48.83
CA SER A 204 55.33 -12.00 -49.00
C SER A 204 54.75 -13.16 -49.80
N ASP A 205 53.43 -13.26 -49.92
CA ASP A 205 52.68 -14.33 -50.58
C ASP A 205 51.96 -13.94 -51.87
N ASN A 206 51.92 -12.64 -52.22
CA ASN A 206 51.46 -12.14 -53.52
C ASN A 206 50.08 -12.69 -53.93
N ASP A 207 49.05 -12.33 -53.20
CA ASP A 207 47.65 -12.65 -53.48
C ASP A 207 46.77 -11.46 -53.86
N GLY A 208 47.35 -10.26 -54.00
CA GLY A 208 46.94 -9.31 -55.05
C GLY A 208 47.46 -9.77 -56.42
N ASP A 209 46.83 -10.83 -56.96
CA ASP A 209 47.17 -11.61 -58.16
C ASP A 209 48.58 -12.29 -58.20
N ALA A 210 48.69 -13.40 -58.93
CA ALA A 210 49.95 -14.12 -59.16
C ALA A 210 50.71 -13.68 -60.44
N ASP A 211 50.11 -12.82 -61.27
CA ASP A 211 50.67 -12.30 -62.52
C ASP A 211 49.98 -10.97 -62.90
N CYS A 212 50.55 -9.82 -62.47
CA CYS A 212 50.13 -8.44 -62.83
C CYS A 212 50.25 -8.13 -64.35
N SER A 213 49.68 -8.99 -65.19
CA SER A 213 49.76 -9.01 -66.66
C SER A 213 48.48 -9.47 -67.35
N SER A 214 47.44 -9.96 -66.65
CA SER A 214 46.14 -10.36 -67.24
C SER A 214 44.96 -9.66 -66.57
N ASP A 215 43.86 -9.53 -67.32
CA ASP A 215 42.59 -8.88 -66.93
C ASP A 215 41.47 -9.95 -66.75
N ASP A 216 41.77 -11.11 -66.14
CA ASP A 216 40.91 -12.31 -65.98
C ASP A 216 41.11 -12.84 -64.55
N ASP A 217 40.41 -12.20 -63.61
CA ASP A 217 40.76 -12.17 -62.18
C ASP A 217 40.17 -13.36 -61.38
N ASP A 218 39.21 -14.10 -61.94
CA ASP A 218 38.63 -15.31 -61.33
C ASP A 218 39.09 -16.63 -61.99
N GLY A 219 39.81 -16.53 -63.11
CA GLY A 219 40.49 -17.64 -63.79
C GLY A 219 39.57 -18.56 -64.57
N ASP A 220 38.37 -18.10 -64.93
CA ASP A 220 37.42 -18.85 -65.75
C ASP A 220 37.76 -18.81 -67.26
N GLY A 221 38.68 -17.92 -67.66
CA GLY A 221 39.18 -17.77 -69.02
C GLY A 221 38.51 -16.65 -69.82
N ILE A 222 37.73 -15.79 -69.17
CA ILE A 222 37.04 -14.61 -69.73
C ILE A 222 37.56 -13.36 -69.00
N ALA A 223 37.54 -12.21 -69.67
CA ALA A 223 38.03 -10.94 -69.12
C ALA A 223 36.83 -10.02 -68.93
N ASP A 224 36.29 -9.98 -67.70
CA ASP A 224 35.11 -9.21 -67.31
C ASP A 224 34.97 -9.21 -65.77
N GLU A 225 34.74 -8.03 -65.18
CA GLU A 225 33.95 -7.73 -63.95
C GLU A 225 34.52 -6.50 -63.19
N ASP A 226 33.81 -5.35 -63.27
CA ASP A 226 34.02 -4.16 -62.43
C ASP A 226 33.13 -4.25 -61.17
N PRO A 227 33.68 -4.33 -59.95
CA PRO A 227 32.93 -4.24 -58.70
C PRO A 227 32.18 -2.90 -58.50
N ASN A 228 32.41 -1.89 -59.34
CA ASN A 228 31.68 -0.63 -59.37
C ASN A 228 30.64 -0.54 -60.50
N GLY A 229 30.31 -1.68 -61.15
CA GLY A 229 29.25 -1.77 -62.16
C GLY A 229 27.88 -1.38 -61.60
N TRP A 230 27.10 -0.64 -62.39
CA TRP A 230 25.71 -0.29 -62.08
C TRP A 230 24.77 -1.47 -62.38
N ASP A 231 23.91 -1.79 -61.40
CA ASP A 231 22.66 -2.59 -61.44
C ASP A 231 22.30 -3.17 -62.82
N THR A 232 22.90 -4.32 -63.15
CA THR A 232 22.87 -5.00 -64.45
C THR A 232 21.46 -5.50 -64.80
N ASP A 233 20.64 -5.81 -63.80
CA ASP A 233 19.29 -6.34 -64.00
C ASP A 233 18.14 -5.37 -63.70
N GLY A 234 18.48 -4.19 -63.17
CA GLY A 234 17.63 -3.01 -63.04
C GLY A 234 16.63 -3.10 -61.89
N ASP A 235 17.00 -3.78 -60.80
CA ASP A 235 16.11 -4.02 -59.67
C ASP A 235 16.33 -3.11 -58.46
N GLY A 236 17.34 -2.24 -58.54
CA GLY A 236 17.66 -1.23 -57.55
C GLY A 236 18.87 -1.55 -56.68
N MET A 237 19.51 -2.72 -56.84
CA MET A 237 20.73 -3.11 -56.12
C MET A 237 21.96 -3.09 -57.07
N PRO A 238 23.15 -2.60 -56.67
CA PRO A 238 24.35 -2.62 -57.50
C PRO A 238 24.99 -4.00 -57.57
N ASP A 239 25.50 -4.35 -58.75
CA ASP A 239 26.19 -5.62 -59.01
C ASP A 239 27.30 -5.94 -58.00
N GLY A 240 28.06 -4.92 -57.60
CA GLY A 240 29.13 -5.07 -56.61
C GLY A 240 28.64 -5.46 -55.22
N TRP A 241 27.47 -4.96 -54.82
CA TRP A 241 26.84 -5.33 -53.54
C TRP A 241 26.23 -6.72 -53.62
N GLU A 242 25.58 -7.07 -54.73
CA GLU A 242 25.01 -8.40 -54.96
C GLU A 242 26.11 -9.47 -54.99
N ALA A 243 27.23 -9.21 -55.68
CA ALA A 243 28.37 -10.12 -55.72
C ALA A 243 29.03 -10.30 -54.34
N ALA A 244 29.20 -9.22 -53.57
CA ALA A 244 29.78 -9.27 -52.23
C ALA A 244 28.91 -10.09 -51.25
N ASN A 245 27.59 -10.06 -51.44
CA ASN A 245 26.61 -10.79 -50.65
C ASN A 245 26.19 -12.12 -51.29
N GLY A 246 26.90 -12.57 -52.33
CA GLY A 246 26.69 -13.86 -53.03
C GLY A 246 25.32 -14.03 -53.70
N LEU A 247 24.67 -12.92 -54.01
CA LEU A 247 23.48 -12.82 -54.86
C LEU A 247 23.89 -12.77 -56.35
N ASN A 248 22.98 -13.15 -57.23
CA ASN A 248 23.24 -13.12 -58.68
C ASN A 248 22.82 -11.78 -59.31
N ALA A 249 23.80 -10.91 -59.55
CA ALA A 249 23.69 -9.57 -60.17
C ALA A 249 23.08 -9.50 -61.59
N THR A 250 22.62 -10.63 -62.14
CA THR A 250 21.95 -10.70 -63.45
C THR A 250 20.51 -11.18 -63.34
N SER A 251 20.01 -11.41 -62.13
CA SER A 251 18.67 -11.94 -61.87
C SER A 251 17.83 -11.07 -60.93
N PRO A 252 16.84 -10.32 -61.47
CA PRO A 252 16.07 -9.36 -60.68
C PRO A 252 14.90 -10.04 -59.95
N SER A 253 15.03 -11.33 -59.60
CA SER A 253 13.90 -12.16 -59.17
C SER A 253 14.28 -13.35 -58.31
N ASN A 254 13.32 -13.82 -57.51
CA ASN A 254 13.47 -14.91 -56.53
C ASN A 254 14.33 -14.45 -55.35
N ALA A 255 15.30 -15.27 -54.91
CA ALA A 255 16.20 -14.94 -53.82
C ALA A 255 17.23 -13.88 -54.22
N ASP A 256 17.52 -13.72 -55.52
CA ASP A 256 18.55 -12.81 -56.00
C ASP A 256 18.06 -11.36 -56.11
N GLY A 257 16.77 -11.16 -56.41
CA GLY A 257 16.27 -9.81 -56.67
C GLY A 257 15.92 -9.01 -55.41
N ALA A 258 15.65 -7.71 -55.56
CA ALA A 258 15.33 -6.73 -54.51
C ALA A 258 14.25 -7.14 -53.48
N ASN A 259 13.34 -8.06 -53.83
CA ASN A 259 12.31 -8.58 -52.91
C ASN A 259 12.60 -10.02 -52.43
N GLY A 260 13.83 -10.49 -52.62
CA GLY A 260 14.35 -11.76 -52.12
C GLY A 260 14.61 -11.69 -50.62
N ASP A 261 14.57 -12.86 -49.99
CA ASP A 261 14.83 -13.11 -48.57
C ASP A 261 15.48 -14.51 -48.52
N PRO A 262 16.80 -14.60 -48.84
CA PRO A 262 17.49 -15.86 -49.09
C PRO A 262 17.73 -16.69 -47.82
N ASP A 263 17.99 -16.00 -46.72
CA ASP A 263 18.27 -16.51 -45.38
C ASP A 263 16.98 -16.74 -44.56
N GLY A 264 15.87 -16.11 -44.94
CA GLY A 264 14.53 -16.40 -44.44
C GLY A 264 14.24 -15.75 -43.10
N ASP A 265 14.94 -14.68 -42.78
CA ASP A 265 14.81 -13.96 -41.51
C ASP A 265 13.61 -12.98 -41.56
N GLY A 266 13.25 -12.49 -42.75
CA GLY A 266 12.13 -11.59 -43.01
C GLY A 266 12.53 -10.15 -43.34
N LEU A 267 13.82 -9.84 -43.37
CA LEU A 267 14.41 -8.69 -44.06
C LEU A 267 14.56 -9.06 -45.55
N ILE A 268 14.48 -8.09 -46.46
CA ILE A 268 14.62 -8.35 -47.90
C ILE A 268 15.90 -7.70 -48.40
N ASN A 269 16.50 -8.24 -49.46
CA ASN A 269 17.76 -7.75 -50.03
C ASN A 269 17.77 -6.22 -50.24
N LEU A 270 16.66 -5.63 -50.70
CA LEU A 270 16.60 -4.17 -50.90
C LEU A 270 16.58 -3.39 -49.58
N MET A 271 16.04 -3.93 -48.50
CA MET A 271 16.08 -3.30 -47.17
C MET A 271 17.46 -3.44 -46.52
N GLU A 272 18.16 -4.53 -46.83
CA GLU A 272 19.58 -4.73 -46.49
C GLU A 272 20.50 -3.86 -47.36
N TYR A 273 20.04 -3.44 -48.54
CA TYR A 273 20.79 -2.52 -49.39
C TYR A 273 20.46 -1.03 -49.10
N VAL A 274 19.19 -0.68 -48.89
CA VAL A 274 18.71 0.70 -48.75
C VAL A 274 18.59 1.08 -47.27
N ASN A 275 19.46 2.00 -46.85
CA ASN A 275 19.42 2.62 -45.51
C ASN A 275 18.09 3.37 -45.28
N PRO A 276 17.30 3.02 -44.23
CA PRO A 276 16.07 3.73 -43.89
C PRO A 276 16.27 5.14 -43.26
N ALA A 277 17.50 5.61 -43.07
CA ALA A 277 17.83 6.86 -42.40
C ALA A 277 18.78 7.74 -43.24
N TRP A 278 18.27 8.35 -44.33
CA TRP A 278 19.00 9.40 -45.04
C TRP A 278 18.55 10.79 -44.58
N THR A 279 19.35 11.42 -43.72
CA THR A 279 19.54 12.87 -43.78
C THR A 279 21.04 13.16 -43.75
N THR A 280 21.60 13.67 -44.85
CA THR A 280 23.04 13.91 -45.01
C THR A 280 23.51 15.24 -44.37
N ASN A 281 22.84 15.72 -43.32
CA ASN A 281 23.09 17.05 -42.78
C ASN A 281 23.07 17.12 -41.25
N CYS A 282 24.26 17.16 -40.65
CA CYS A 282 24.45 17.48 -39.23
C CYS A 282 24.52 19.00 -39.04
N GLY A 283 23.40 19.65 -38.73
CA GLY A 283 23.40 21.05 -38.29
C GLY A 283 23.90 22.05 -39.36
N GLY A 284 23.58 21.81 -40.63
CA GLY A 284 23.94 22.69 -41.74
C GLY A 284 25.39 22.54 -42.22
N VAL A 285 26.05 21.43 -41.89
CA VAL A 285 27.33 21.03 -42.48
C VAL A 285 27.26 19.54 -42.85
N PRO A 286 27.67 19.14 -44.06
CA PRO A 286 27.73 17.73 -44.47
C PRO A 286 28.73 16.96 -43.61
N CYS A 287 28.33 15.84 -43.01
CA CYS A 287 29.21 14.93 -42.26
C CYS A 287 29.94 13.92 -43.15
N PHE A 288 29.51 13.71 -44.39
CA PHE A 288 30.28 12.93 -45.38
C PHE A 288 31.15 13.84 -46.26
N ARG A 289 32.47 13.63 -46.20
CA ARG A 289 33.41 13.96 -47.28
C ARG A 289 34.01 12.65 -47.78
N GLN A 290 33.99 12.42 -49.09
CA GLN A 290 34.77 11.35 -49.70
C GLN A 290 36.27 11.75 -49.80
N GLY A 291 37.16 10.92 -49.20
CA GLY A 291 38.65 10.90 -49.31
C GLY A 291 39.42 12.12 -48.74
N PRO A 292 40.79 12.13 -48.55
CA PRO A 292 41.85 11.20 -49.00
C PRO A 292 43.10 11.02 -48.06
N ASP A 293 43.07 11.39 -46.76
CA ASP A 293 44.30 11.61 -45.96
C ASP A 293 44.39 10.84 -44.62
N GLY A 294 44.01 9.56 -44.61
CA GLY A 294 43.97 8.66 -43.45
C GLY A 294 44.75 9.06 -42.18
N VAL A 295 44.02 9.48 -41.14
CA VAL A 295 44.14 9.04 -39.72
C VAL A 295 42.79 9.38 -39.02
N PRO A 296 42.22 8.47 -38.21
CA PRO A 296 40.83 8.49 -37.72
C PRO A 296 40.69 9.32 -36.43
N THR A 297 39.47 9.51 -35.91
CA THR A 297 39.07 9.11 -34.54
C THR A 297 37.81 9.80 -34.01
N GLU A 298 37.04 8.98 -33.28
CA GLU A 298 36.04 9.23 -32.23
C GLU A 298 34.60 9.47 -32.69
N THR A 299 33.81 8.42 -32.49
CA THR A 299 32.37 8.45 -32.29
C THR A 299 32.04 9.44 -31.17
N VAL A 300 31.59 10.63 -31.58
CA VAL A 300 30.79 11.48 -30.71
C VAL A 300 29.50 11.70 -31.48
N SER A 301 28.46 11.00 -31.07
CA SER A 301 27.12 11.05 -31.65
C SER A 301 26.62 12.51 -31.67
N PRO A 302 25.98 13.00 -32.76
CA PRO A 302 25.56 14.39 -32.86
C PRO A 302 24.34 14.74 -31.97
N CYS A 303 23.78 13.77 -31.27
CA CYS A 303 22.66 13.91 -30.34
C CYS A 303 22.98 13.31 -28.98
N ASP A 304 22.85 14.12 -27.92
CA ASP A 304 23.01 13.71 -26.52
C ASP A 304 21.72 14.09 -25.76
N PRO A 305 20.83 13.11 -25.48
CA PRO A 305 19.58 13.37 -24.76
C PRO A 305 19.81 13.69 -23.27
N VAL A 306 20.93 13.27 -22.68
CA VAL A 306 21.30 13.53 -21.28
C VAL A 306 21.75 14.98 -21.08
N GLN A 307 22.41 15.58 -22.09
CA GLN A 307 22.87 16.99 -22.02
C GLN A 307 21.98 17.99 -22.77
N GLY A 308 20.93 17.53 -23.46
CA GLY A 308 19.97 18.39 -24.15
C GLY A 308 20.58 19.17 -25.32
N ILE A 309 21.62 18.62 -25.95
CA ILE A 309 22.32 19.24 -27.08
C ILE A 309 21.80 18.61 -28.39
N GLY A 310 21.03 19.41 -29.14
CA GLY A 310 20.42 19.05 -30.42
C GLY A 310 19.15 19.89 -30.67
N PRO A 311 18.65 20.01 -31.92
CA PRO A 311 17.40 20.73 -32.19
C PRO A 311 16.22 20.04 -31.47
N GLY A 312 15.60 20.71 -30.50
CA GLY A 312 14.37 20.21 -29.86
C GLY A 312 14.53 19.10 -28.82
N ALA A 313 15.73 18.92 -28.24
CA ALA A 313 16.00 17.92 -27.19
C ALA A 313 15.63 16.48 -27.60
N CYS A 314 15.94 16.10 -28.84
CA CYS A 314 15.77 14.74 -29.34
C CYS A 314 14.32 14.20 -29.33
N ALA A 315 13.31 15.07 -29.26
CA ALA A 315 11.92 14.67 -29.07
C ALA A 315 11.23 13.99 -30.28
N THR A 316 11.90 13.84 -31.43
CA THR A 316 11.28 13.35 -32.68
C THR A 316 12.18 12.47 -33.54
N LEU A 317 13.34 11.99 -33.06
CA LEU A 317 14.25 11.15 -33.86
C LEU A 317 14.53 9.86 -33.09
N THR A 318 14.18 8.72 -33.72
CA THR A 318 14.55 7.36 -33.31
C THR A 318 16.05 7.16 -33.51
N ALA A 319 16.66 6.29 -32.69
CA ALA A 319 18.08 5.97 -32.72
C ALA A 319 18.60 5.72 -34.15
N GLU A 320 19.81 6.20 -34.41
CA GLU A 320 20.52 6.01 -35.68
C GLU A 320 21.02 4.57 -35.72
N VAL A 321 20.31 3.69 -36.43
CA VAL A 321 20.77 2.34 -36.78
C VAL A 321 21.64 2.45 -38.03
N ASP A 322 22.93 2.73 -37.86
CA ASP A 322 23.92 2.65 -38.95
C ASP A 322 24.52 1.24 -38.97
N GLY A 323 23.73 0.26 -39.41
CA GLY A 323 24.13 -1.17 -39.37
C GLY A 323 23.27 -2.10 -40.23
N ILE A 324 21.99 -1.78 -40.47
CA ILE A 324 21.10 -2.61 -41.32
C ILE A 324 21.69 -2.86 -42.71
N THR A 325 22.51 -1.95 -43.25
CA THR A 325 23.08 -2.11 -44.60
C THR A 325 24.34 -2.99 -44.68
N SER A 326 24.77 -3.56 -43.56
CA SER A 326 25.91 -4.49 -43.47
C SER A 326 25.51 -5.86 -42.92
N THR A 327 24.20 -6.09 -42.71
CA THR A 327 23.63 -7.41 -42.49
C THR A 327 23.94 -8.29 -43.70
N ASN A 328 24.19 -9.56 -43.46
CA ASN A 328 24.55 -10.50 -44.50
C ASN A 328 23.27 -11.15 -45.04
N PRO A 329 22.86 -10.92 -46.31
CA PRO A 329 21.63 -11.48 -46.90
C PRO A 329 21.57 -13.01 -46.96
N GLN A 330 22.65 -13.69 -46.57
CA GLN A 330 22.72 -15.15 -46.48
C GLN A 330 22.84 -15.66 -45.04
N ASP A 331 22.87 -14.79 -44.04
CA ASP A 331 23.00 -15.14 -42.62
C ASP A 331 21.96 -14.41 -41.78
N SER A 332 21.02 -15.18 -41.23
CA SER A 332 19.85 -14.64 -40.51
C SER A 332 20.17 -14.03 -39.14
N ASP A 333 21.43 -14.05 -38.71
CA ASP A 333 21.96 -13.62 -37.41
C ASP A 333 23.42 -13.18 -37.64
N THR A 334 23.60 -11.96 -38.14
CA THR A 334 24.87 -11.47 -38.70
C THR A 334 25.98 -11.40 -37.65
N ASP A 335 25.68 -11.03 -36.41
CA ASP A 335 26.66 -10.88 -35.32
C ASP A 335 26.75 -12.08 -34.36
N ASN A 336 25.86 -13.07 -34.53
CA ASN A 336 25.83 -14.34 -33.81
C ASN A 336 25.55 -14.20 -32.30
N ASP A 337 24.75 -13.22 -31.89
CA ASP A 337 24.33 -13.03 -30.51
C ASP A 337 23.11 -13.89 -30.11
N GLY A 338 22.44 -14.49 -31.11
CA GLY A 338 21.29 -15.38 -30.95
C GLY A 338 19.92 -14.72 -31.18
N LEU A 339 19.89 -13.45 -31.56
CA LEU A 339 18.75 -12.78 -32.17
C LEU A 339 18.84 -12.91 -33.70
N ASN A 340 17.85 -12.41 -34.41
CA ASN A 340 17.85 -12.47 -35.88
C ASN A 340 17.67 -11.07 -36.43
N ASP A 341 18.34 -10.77 -37.53
CA ASP A 341 18.57 -9.40 -37.99
C ASP A 341 17.27 -8.60 -38.13
N SER A 342 16.23 -9.20 -38.70
CA SER A 342 14.89 -8.59 -38.81
C SER A 342 14.17 -8.38 -37.47
N TYR A 343 14.36 -9.22 -36.46
CA TYR A 343 13.75 -9.02 -35.14
C TYR A 343 14.43 -7.87 -34.40
N GLU A 344 15.74 -7.78 -34.52
CA GLU A 344 16.56 -6.70 -34.01
C GLU A 344 16.21 -5.38 -34.70
N ALA A 345 16.33 -5.34 -36.02
CA ALA A 345 16.08 -4.14 -36.82
C ALA A 345 14.63 -3.62 -36.73
N LEU A 346 13.63 -4.50 -36.70
CA LEU A 346 12.22 -4.10 -36.83
C LEU A 346 11.43 -4.11 -35.51
N THR A 347 11.90 -4.84 -34.49
CA THR A 347 11.16 -5.00 -33.23
C THR A 347 11.92 -4.48 -32.02
N LEU A 348 13.16 -4.95 -31.81
CA LEU A 348 13.96 -4.57 -30.65
C LEU A 348 14.61 -3.21 -30.82
N LEU A 349 14.88 -2.82 -32.07
CA LEU A 349 15.61 -1.62 -32.47
C LEU A 349 17.07 -1.63 -31.97
N THR A 350 17.69 -2.81 -31.91
CA THR A 350 19.11 -3.06 -31.68
C THR A 350 19.89 -3.11 -33.01
N ASP A 351 21.22 -3.06 -32.97
CA ASP A 351 22.11 -3.13 -34.14
C ASP A 351 22.42 -4.61 -34.51
N PRO A 352 21.87 -5.15 -35.62
CA PRO A 352 22.08 -6.55 -36.02
C PRO A 352 23.53 -6.96 -36.35
N THR A 353 24.45 -5.99 -36.35
CA THR A 353 25.86 -6.20 -36.67
C THR A 353 26.76 -6.08 -35.44
N SER A 354 26.18 -5.77 -34.28
CA SER A 354 26.87 -5.59 -33.01
C SER A 354 26.20 -6.42 -31.94
N SER A 355 26.87 -7.48 -31.50
CA SER A 355 26.34 -8.40 -30.50
C SER A 355 26.04 -7.79 -29.12
N ASP A 356 26.30 -6.51 -28.93
CA ASP A 356 26.15 -5.69 -27.72
C ASP A 356 25.97 -4.23 -28.23
N THR A 357 24.71 -3.80 -28.34
CA THR A 357 24.31 -2.56 -29.03
C THR A 357 24.69 -1.31 -28.25
N ASP A 358 24.56 -1.32 -26.92
CA ASP A 358 24.85 -0.18 -26.06
C ASP A 358 26.25 -0.22 -25.41
N SER A 359 27.01 -1.29 -25.66
CA SER A 359 28.41 -1.48 -25.27
C SER A 359 28.65 -1.50 -23.77
N ASP A 360 27.69 -2.01 -23.01
CA ASP A 360 27.78 -2.14 -21.55
C ASP A 360 28.54 -3.41 -21.12
N GLY A 361 28.69 -4.39 -22.02
CA GLY A 361 29.36 -5.67 -21.80
C GLY A 361 28.44 -6.89 -21.72
N ILE A 362 27.13 -6.73 -21.88
CA ILE A 362 26.14 -7.80 -21.94
C ILE A 362 25.61 -7.90 -23.39
N PRO A 363 25.59 -9.10 -24.01
CA PRO A 363 25.04 -9.23 -25.35
C PRO A 363 23.52 -9.02 -25.42
N ASP A 364 23.00 -8.39 -26.48
CA ASP A 364 21.56 -8.07 -26.62
C ASP A 364 20.67 -9.33 -26.47
N GLY A 365 21.11 -10.44 -27.06
CA GLY A 365 20.46 -11.73 -26.93
C GLY A 365 20.43 -12.28 -25.51
N VAL A 366 21.38 -11.93 -24.65
CA VAL A 366 21.38 -12.27 -23.21
C VAL A 366 20.39 -11.39 -22.46
N GLU A 367 20.39 -10.09 -22.72
CA GLU A 367 19.52 -9.12 -22.05
C GLU A 367 18.04 -9.41 -22.28
N ILE A 368 17.64 -9.60 -23.54
CA ILE A 368 16.26 -9.92 -23.92
C ILE A 368 15.79 -11.25 -23.32
N ASN A 369 16.69 -12.20 -23.12
CA ASN A 369 16.39 -13.49 -22.51
C ASN A 369 16.69 -13.53 -21.00
N GLY A 370 17.15 -12.42 -20.43
CA GLY A 370 17.52 -12.26 -19.03
C GLY A 370 16.33 -12.40 -18.09
N ALA A 371 16.62 -12.80 -16.85
CA ALA A 371 15.63 -12.99 -15.80
C ALA A 371 16.14 -12.42 -14.48
N TYR A 372 16.35 -11.10 -14.47
CA TYR A 372 16.81 -10.38 -13.30
C TYR A 372 15.70 -10.23 -12.25
N GLY A 373 16.02 -10.70 -11.04
CA GLY A 373 15.21 -10.55 -9.82
C GLY A 373 13.81 -11.17 -9.77
N ASN A 374 12.94 -10.65 -8.89
CA ASN A 374 11.61 -11.21 -8.61
C ASN A 374 10.53 -10.10 -8.46
N PRO A 375 9.54 -9.98 -9.36
CA PRO A 375 9.32 -10.83 -10.53
C PRO A 375 10.42 -10.64 -11.60
N PRO A 376 10.77 -11.72 -12.35
CA PRO A 376 11.87 -11.68 -13.31
C PRO A 376 11.60 -10.67 -14.44
N GLN A 377 12.61 -9.85 -14.75
CA GLN A 377 12.62 -8.84 -15.81
C GLN A 377 13.91 -8.92 -16.64
N ALA A 378 13.85 -8.45 -17.88
CA ALA A 378 14.99 -8.33 -18.80
C ALA A 378 15.51 -6.88 -18.79
N SER A 379 16.80 -6.67 -18.97
CA SER A 379 17.40 -5.35 -19.23
C SER A 379 17.07 -4.86 -20.66
N ASP A 380 17.16 -3.56 -20.91
CA ASP A 380 16.93 -2.96 -22.25
C ASP A 380 18.27 -2.90 -23.01
N PRO A 381 18.45 -3.69 -24.09
CA PRO A 381 19.72 -3.80 -24.82
C PRO A 381 20.13 -2.57 -25.64
N ARG A 382 19.56 -1.42 -25.32
CA ARG A 382 19.82 -0.14 -25.99
C ARG A 382 20.11 0.95 -24.96
N ASP A 383 20.16 0.55 -23.70
CA ASP A 383 20.30 1.42 -22.55
C ASP A 383 21.28 0.75 -21.60
N ASN A 384 22.53 1.20 -21.65
CA ASN A 384 23.62 0.65 -20.86
C ASN A 384 23.43 0.79 -19.33
N ASN A 385 22.33 1.39 -18.89
CA ASN A 385 21.88 1.58 -17.52
C ASN A 385 20.35 1.57 -17.50
N THR A 386 19.75 0.37 -17.55
CA THR A 386 18.30 0.17 -17.73
C THR A 386 17.47 0.84 -16.63
N ASP A 387 18.00 0.97 -15.43
CA ASP A 387 17.26 1.42 -14.25
C ASP A 387 17.63 2.83 -13.73
N ASP A 388 18.48 3.55 -14.48
CA ASP A 388 18.95 4.91 -14.18
C ASP A 388 19.59 5.05 -12.77
N ASP A 389 20.41 4.07 -12.37
CA ASP A 389 21.13 4.06 -11.09
C ASP A 389 22.62 4.55 -11.20
N ALA A 390 23.49 4.21 -10.25
CA ALA A 390 24.89 4.62 -10.25
C ALA A 390 25.85 3.66 -10.98
N PHE A 391 25.36 2.49 -11.38
CA PHE A 391 26.09 1.41 -12.05
C PHE A 391 25.49 1.17 -13.44
N ASP A 392 26.33 0.79 -14.39
CA ASP A 392 25.88 0.39 -15.73
C ASP A 392 25.53 -1.11 -15.69
N ASP A 393 24.60 -1.57 -16.52
CA ASP A 393 24.02 -2.93 -16.47
C ASP A 393 25.13 -4.02 -16.46
N GLY A 394 26.13 -3.91 -17.33
CA GLY A 394 27.30 -4.80 -17.36
C GLY A 394 28.28 -4.70 -16.18
N ASP A 395 28.27 -3.59 -15.41
CA ASP A 395 28.97 -3.51 -14.12
C ASP A 395 28.21 -4.28 -13.02
N GLU A 396 26.89 -4.46 -13.19
CA GLU A 396 25.98 -5.14 -12.26
C GLU A 396 25.85 -6.64 -12.51
N ASP A 397 25.94 -7.09 -13.77
CA ASP A 397 26.19 -8.48 -14.19
C ASP A 397 27.58 -8.64 -14.87
N PRO A 398 28.70 -8.64 -14.11
CA PRO A 398 30.05 -8.74 -14.66
C PRO A 398 30.35 -10.03 -15.41
N ASN A 399 29.45 -11.02 -15.30
CA ASN A 399 29.62 -12.33 -15.90
C ASN A 399 28.74 -12.52 -17.15
N GLY A 400 27.79 -11.61 -17.37
CA GLY A 400 26.96 -11.47 -18.57
C GLY A 400 26.10 -12.70 -18.83
N ASN A 401 25.49 -13.27 -17.79
CA ASN A 401 24.69 -14.50 -17.90
C ASN A 401 23.18 -14.26 -17.79
N GLY A 402 22.73 -13.03 -17.56
CA GLY A 402 21.31 -12.70 -17.49
C GLY A 402 20.64 -13.10 -16.18
N LEU A 403 21.40 -13.33 -15.11
CA LEU A 403 20.91 -13.73 -13.78
C LEU A 403 21.69 -13.00 -12.68
N VAL A 404 20.99 -12.59 -11.62
CA VAL A 404 21.64 -12.00 -10.44
C VAL A 404 22.30 -13.10 -9.59
N ASP A 405 23.63 -13.22 -9.63
CA ASP A 405 24.40 -14.16 -8.82
C ASP A 405 24.87 -13.57 -7.46
N PRO A 406 25.31 -14.41 -6.49
CA PRO A 406 25.79 -13.92 -5.20
C PRO A 406 27.03 -12.99 -5.33
N GLY A 407 26.82 -11.70 -5.13
CA GLY A 407 27.84 -10.66 -5.24
C GLY A 407 27.65 -9.68 -6.41
N GLU A 408 26.54 -9.83 -7.15
CA GLU A 408 26.07 -8.97 -8.24
C GLU A 408 24.86 -8.14 -7.78
N THR A 409 24.54 -7.09 -8.53
CA THR A 409 23.34 -6.24 -8.33
C THR A 409 22.37 -6.44 -9.51
N ASP A 410 21.16 -5.85 -9.46
CA ASP A 410 20.08 -6.15 -10.42
C ASP A 410 19.94 -5.02 -11.46
N PRO A 411 20.35 -5.23 -12.74
CA PRO A 411 20.28 -4.21 -13.81
C PRO A 411 18.90 -3.59 -14.06
N THR A 412 17.83 -4.24 -13.62
CA THR A 412 16.46 -3.80 -13.92
C THR A 412 15.81 -3.02 -12.78
N ARG A 413 16.50 -2.88 -11.65
CA ARG A 413 15.90 -2.33 -10.43
C ARG A 413 16.85 -1.39 -9.74
N ARG A 414 16.49 -0.12 -9.95
CA ARG A 414 17.18 1.01 -9.37
C ARG A 414 17.43 0.76 -7.91
N GLU A 415 18.69 0.81 -7.51
CA GLU A 415 19.09 0.77 -6.11
C GLU A 415 18.74 2.12 -5.47
N ASP A 416 17.42 2.33 -5.33
CA ASP A 416 16.81 3.59 -5.00
C ASP A 416 16.74 3.75 -3.49
N SER A 417 16.96 4.98 -3.04
CA SER A 417 16.88 5.35 -1.62
C SER A 417 15.43 5.58 -1.17
N GLY A 418 14.46 5.00 -1.90
CA GLY A 418 13.04 5.00 -1.57
C GLY A 418 12.73 4.03 -0.44
N ASP A 419 11.54 4.15 0.12
CA ASP A 419 11.00 3.32 1.20
C ASP A 419 9.49 3.19 0.88
N GLU A 420 9.15 2.24 -0.01
CA GLU A 420 7.81 2.14 -0.61
C GLU A 420 6.75 1.75 0.41
N ASP A 421 7.06 0.83 1.32
CA ASP A 421 6.15 0.37 2.35
C ASP A 421 6.23 1.16 3.67
N ASN A 422 7.19 2.10 3.77
CA ASN A 422 7.37 3.07 4.86
C ASN A 422 7.72 2.41 6.20
N ASP A 423 8.52 1.35 6.16
CA ASP A 423 8.98 0.61 7.32
C ASP A 423 10.29 1.18 7.92
N GLY A 424 10.98 2.05 7.16
CA GLY A 424 12.21 2.71 7.58
C GLY A 424 13.50 2.04 7.10
N ILE A 425 13.41 0.93 6.37
CA ILE A 425 14.47 0.39 5.53
C ILE A 425 14.32 1.00 4.13
N GLN A 426 15.42 1.16 3.41
CA GLN A 426 15.36 1.63 2.02
C GLN A 426 15.21 0.42 1.10
N ASN A 427 14.44 0.57 0.01
CA ASN A 427 14.16 -0.49 -0.96
C ASN A 427 15.42 -1.27 -1.38
N TRP A 428 16.55 -0.60 -1.65
CA TRP A 428 17.83 -1.24 -1.99
C TRP A 428 18.43 -2.08 -0.84
N GLU A 429 18.30 -1.63 0.41
CA GLU A 429 18.75 -2.40 1.57
C GLU A 429 17.92 -3.67 1.74
N GLU A 430 16.63 -3.61 1.39
CA GLU A 430 15.71 -4.74 1.47
C GLU A 430 15.96 -5.74 0.36
N ASN A 431 16.18 -5.27 -0.87
CA ASN A 431 16.48 -6.10 -2.04
C ASN A 431 17.75 -6.96 -1.84
N LEU A 432 18.67 -6.51 -0.97
CA LEU A 432 19.89 -7.22 -0.57
C LEU A 432 19.75 -8.03 0.74
N SER A 433 18.55 -8.07 1.32
CA SER A 433 18.26 -8.75 2.58
C SER A 433 17.16 -9.82 2.40
N CYS A 434 16.60 -10.32 3.50
CA CYS A 434 15.47 -11.24 3.46
C CYS A 434 14.11 -10.52 3.43
N THR A 435 14.10 -9.21 3.68
CA THR A 435 12.91 -8.37 3.77
C THR A 435 12.42 -8.03 2.36
N GLU A 436 11.12 -7.85 2.21
CA GLU A 436 10.49 -7.59 0.93
C GLU A 436 10.16 -6.11 0.83
N TRP A 437 10.76 -5.40 -0.13
CA TRP A 437 10.64 -3.93 -0.35
C TRP A 437 9.21 -3.34 -0.45
N ASN A 438 8.19 -4.19 -0.51
CA ASN A 438 6.79 -3.79 -0.60
C ASN A 438 5.91 -4.38 0.50
N VAL A 439 6.52 -4.99 1.52
CA VAL A 439 5.87 -5.58 2.67
C VAL A 439 6.61 -5.13 3.93
N ALA A 440 6.10 -4.10 4.59
CA ALA A 440 6.71 -3.54 5.79
C ALA A 440 6.95 -4.52 6.95
N ASP A 441 6.34 -5.70 6.94
CA ASP A 441 6.44 -6.73 7.98
C ASP A 441 6.50 -8.07 7.23
N THR A 442 7.72 -8.45 6.85
CA THR A 442 8.00 -9.51 5.88
C THR A 442 7.65 -10.89 6.44
N ASP A 443 7.96 -11.13 7.72
CA ASP A 443 7.69 -12.40 8.38
C ASP A 443 6.26 -12.48 8.96
N PHE A 444 5.53 -11.36 8.98
CA PHE A 444 4.17 -11.19 9.52
C PHE A 444 4.08 -11.43 11.03
N GLY A 445 5.19 -11.18 11.75
CA GLY A 445 5.31 -11.29 13.20
C GLY A 445 4.57 -10.17 13.93
N GLY A 446 4.42 -9.01 13.29
CA GLY A 446 3.64 -7.87 13.76
C GLY A 446 4.46 -6.65 14.18
N VAL A 447 5.79 -6.73 14.12
CA VAL A 447 6.70 -5.57 14.09
C VAL A 447 7.11 -5.34 12.63
N ASN A 448 7.40 -4.09 12.25
CA ASN A 448 7.85 -3.81 10.88
C ASN A 448 9.37 -4.04 10.76
N ASP A 449 9.86 -4.44 9.59
CA ASP A 449 11.22 -4.96 9.46
C ASP A 449 12.28 -3.92 9.90
N GLY A 450 12.04 -2.64 9.59
CA GLY A 450 12.87 -1.52 10.03
C GLY A 450 12.92 -1.32 11.55
N ASP A 451 11.81 -1.48 12.26
CA ASP A 451 11.77 -1.41 13.72
C ASP A 451 12.45 -2.63 14.36
N GLU A 452 12.36 -3.81 13.75
CA GLU A 452 13.06 -5.01 14.23
C GLU A 452 14.58 -4.87 14.18
N ARG A 453 15.12 -4.30 13.08
CA ARG A 453 16.55 -3.99 12.95
C ARG A 453 17.04 -2.96 13.97
N ASN A 454 16.14 -2.20 14.58
CA ASN A 454 16.49 -1.29 15.66
C ASN A 454 16.87 -2.10 16.91
N VAL A 455 18.02 -1.77 17.50
CA VAL A 455 18.51 -2.34 18.77
C VAL A 455 17.48 -2.30 19.90
N SER A 456 16.47 -1.44 19.78
CA SER A 456 15.40 -1.26 20.76
C SER A 456 14.34 -2.36 20.75
N HIS A 457 14.03 -2.95 19.59
CA HIS A 457 13.14 -4.12 19.49
C HIS A 457 13.94 -5.41 19.62
N GLY A 458 15.11 -5.47 18.97
CA GLY A 458 16.07 -6.56 19.16
C GLY A 458 15.58 -7.91 18.64
N THR A 459 14.67 -7.87 17.67
CA THR A 459 14.07 -8.99 16.93
C THR A 459 14.75 -9.10 15.56
N ASP A 460 14.51 -10.19 14.84
CA ASP A 460 15.13 -10.44 13.53
C ASP A 460 14.05 -10.58 12.45
N PRO A 461 13.95 -9.65 11.48
CA PRO A 461 12.91 -9.69 10.44
C PRO A 461 13.04 -10.90 9.49
N CYS A 462 14.15 -11.64 9.61
CA CYS A 462 14.38 -12.88 8.88
C CYS A 462 14.03 -14.14 9.66
N ASP A 463 13.66 -14.04 10.95
CA ASP A 463 13.22 -15.22 11.70
C ASP A 463 11.81 -15.61 11.21
N SER A 464 11.55 -16.91 11.08
CA SER A 464 10.19 -17.40 10.79
C SER A 464 9.46 -16.96 9.48
N LEU A 465 10.15 -16.85 8.34
CA LEU A 465 9.52 -16.65 7.01
C LEU A 465 8.56 -17.79 6.54
N VAL A 466 8.28 -18.78 7.39
CA VAL A 466 7.43 -19.93 7.09
C VAL A 466 6.17 -19.96 7.97
N ASN A 467 5.01 -19.84 7.32
CA ASN A 467 3.72 -19.92 8.00
C ASN A 467 3.41 -21.33 8.54
N PHE A 468 2.76 -21.43 9.70
CA PHE A 468 2.24 -22.70 10.20
C PHE A 468 0.98 -23.11 9.42
N VAL A 469 1.02 -24.27 8.75
CA VAL A 469 -0.10 -24.76 7.94
C VAL A 469 -0.66 -26.07 8.51
N THR A 470 -1.98 -26.10 8.73
CA THR A 470 -2.72 -27.30 9.19
C THR A 470 -3.97 -27.56 8.34
N THR A 471 -4.57 -28.74 8.49
CA THR A 471 -5.74 -29.16 7.69
C THR A 471 -7.05 -28.97 8.46
N PHE A 472 -8.06 -28.43 7.78
CA PHE A 472 -9.44 -28.32 8.27
C PHE A 472 -10.07 -29.69 8.52
N VAL A 473 -10.71 -29.89 9.68
CA VAL A 473 -11.48 -31.11 9.98
C VAL A 473 -12.99 -30.83 9.97
N SER A 474 -13.47 -29.91 10.80
CA SER A 474 -14.89 -29.53 10.85
C SER A 474 -15.11 -28.22 11.61
N PHE A 475 -16.26 -27.57 11.37
CA PHE A 475 -16.70 -26.40 12.12
C PHE A 475 -18.03 -26.68 12.83
N SER A 476 -18.11 -26.31 14.11
CA SER A 476 -19.27 -26.57 14.97
C SER A 476 -20.21 -25.37 15.06
N ALA A 477 -21.47 -25.60 15.43
CA ALA A 477 -22.46 -24.53 15.64
C ALA A 477 -22.17 -23.64 16.88
N ALA A 478 -21.19 -24.02 17.71
CA ALA A 478 -20.73 -23.24 18.86
C ALA A 478 -19.47 -22.42 18.54
N ASN A 479 -19.22 -22.11 17.26
CA ASN A 479 -18.02 -21.42 16.78
C ASN A 479 -16.71 -22.11 17.18
N GLN A 480 -16.68 -23.45 17.12
CA GLN A 480 -15.47 -24.23 17.33
C GLN A 480 -14.96 -24.79 16.01
N LEU A 481 -13.68 -24.62 15.76
CA LEU A 481 -13.01 -25.10 14.57
C LEU A 481 -12.06 -26.24 14.95
N PHE A 482 -12.31 -27.44 14.42
CA PHE A 482 -11.46 -28.61 14.64
C PHE A 482 -10.42 -28.72 13.54
N LEU A 483 -9.18 -28.97 13.95
CA LEU A 483 -7.98 -29.04 13.12
C LEU A 483 -7.30 -30.41 13.28
N VAL A 484 -6.45 -30.76 12.33
CA VAL A 484 -5.59 -31.96 12.49
C VAL A 484 -4.55 -31.73 13.57
N ASP A 485 -3.93 -30.56 13.54
CA ASP A 485 -2.95 -30.08 14.52
C ASP A 485 -3.24 -28.61 14.84
N ALA A 486 -3.22 -28.26 16.12
CA ALA A 486 -3.44 -26.90 16.62
C ALA A 486 -2.20 -26.32 17.33
N SER A 487 -1.04 -26.99 17.28
CA SER A 487 0.18 -26.58 18.00
C SER A 487 0.76 -25.24 17.57
N GLY A 488 0.46 -24.79 16.35
CA GLY A 488 0.89 -23.49 15.84
C GLY A 488 -0.12 -22.37 16.04
N PHE A 489 -1.13 -22.55 16.89
CA PHE A 489 -2.05 -21.48 17.29
C PHE A 489 -1.86 -21.11 18.77
N ASN A 490 -1.90 -19.82 19.07
CA ASN A 490 -1.74 -19.29 20.42
C ASN A 490 -2.85 -19.82 21.34
N PRO A 491 -2.52 -20.50 22.46
CA PRO A 491 -3.51 -20.99 23.41
C PRO A 491 -4.45 -19.90 23.95
N ASN A 492 -3.99 -18.65 24.03
CA ASN A 492 -4.70 -17.50 24.59
C ASN A 492 -5.56 -16.74 23.55
N GLY A 493 -5.58 -17.21 22.29
CA GLY A 493 -6.34 -16.58 21.21
C GLY A 493 -5.45 -15.83 20.22
N GLY A 494 -6.02 -15.42 19.09
CA GLY A 494 -5.28 -14.73 18.04
C GLY A 494 -6.02 -14.68 16.71
N ILE A 495 -5.27 -14.45 15.62
CA ILE A 495 -5.78 -14.42 14.26
C ILE A 495 -5.24 -15.64 13.48
N GLY A 496 -6.11 -16.28 12.71
CA GLY A 496 -5.75 -17.33 11.76
C GLY A 496 -6.33 -17.04 10.38
N TYR A 497 -5.91 -17.79 9.37
CA TYR A 497 -6.30 -17.57 7.99
C TYR A 497 -6.91 -18.84 7.38
N TYR A 498 -8.07 -18.69 6.74
CA TYR A 498 -8.62 -19.71 5.86
C TYR A 498 -8.00 -19.56 4.48
N ASN A 499 -7.40 -20.62 3.96
CA ASN A 499 -6.99 -20.68 2.57
C ASN A 499 -8.07 -21.38 1.75
N ASN A 500 -8.62 -20.69 0.77
CA ASN A 500 -9.57 -21.23 -0.19
C ASN A 500 -8.97 -21.18 -1.60
N SER A 501 -8.14 -22.18 -1.96
CA SER A 501 -7.51 -22.28 -3.29
C SER A 501 -6.72 -21.02 -3.68
N GLY A 502 -5.92 -20.48 -2.75
CA GLY A 502 -5.06 -19.32 -2.98
C GLY A 502 -5.66 -17.98 -2.54
N THR A 503 -6.93 -17.95 -2.08
CA THR A 503 -7.50 -16.76 -1.43
C THR A 503 -7.48 -16.92 0.08
N TYR A 504 -6.83 -16.00 0.79
CA TYR A 504 -6.75 -15.98 2.25
C TYR A 504 -7.86 -15.12 2.85
N THR A 505 -8.51 -15.62 3.90
CA THR A 505 -9.50 -14.86 4.68
C THR A 505 -9.20 -14.98 6.17
N ALA A 506 -8.94 -13.87 6.83
CA ALA A 506 -8.62 -13.82 8.26
C ALA A 506 -9.84 -14.16 9.13
N PHE A 507 -9.58 -14.77 10.29
CA PHE A 507 -10.54 -15.00 11.36
C PHE A 507 -9.87 -14.85 12.73
N GLY A 508 -10.59 -14.30 13.70
CA GLY A 508 -10.18 -14.30 15.11
C GLY A 508 -10.66 -15.55 15.83
N TYR A 509 -9.93 -15.96 16.86
CA TYR A 509 -10.30 -17.02 17.79
C TYR A 509 -9.91 -16.65 19.22
N LEU A 510 -10.65 -17.15 20.21
CA LEU A 510 -10.49 -16.77 21.62
C LEU A 510 -9.53 -17.67 22.39
N SER A 511 -9.35 -18.91 21.96
CA SER A 511 -8.37 -19.83 22.55
C SER A 511 -8.13 -21.04 21.66
N ALA A 512 -6.94 -21.63 21.78
CA ALA A 512 -6.57 -22.88 21.14
C ALA A 512 -6.41 -24.01 22.18
N SER A 513 -7.14 -25.10 22.00
CA SER A 513 -6.99 -26.30 22.83
C SER A 513 -6.12 -27.33 22.14
N LEU A 514 -4.88 -27.47 22.61
CA LEU A 514 -3.87 -28.42 22.11
C LEU A 514 -4.23 -29.89 22.40
N THR A 515 -5.11 -30.14 23.38
CA THR A 515 -5.52 -31.52 23.72
C THR A 515 -6.64 -32.04 22.83
N SER A 516 -7.47 -31.13 22.30
CA SER A 516 -8.61 -31.46 21.43
C SER A 516 -8.42 -31.01 19.99
N ASN A 517 -7.27 -30.41 19.65
CA ASN A 517 -6.95 -29.77 18.38
C ASN A 517 -8.12 -28.91 17.87
N ALA A 518 -8.57 -27.98 18.70
CA ALA A 518 -9.74 -27.15 18.40
C ALA A 518 -9.52 -25.69 18.82
N LEU A 519 -9.89 -24.78 17.93
CA LEU A 519 -9.98 -23.34 18.22
C LEU A 519 -11.39 -23.01 18.69
N GLN A 520 -11.50 -22.20 19.74
CA GLN A 520 -12.76 -21.78 20.36
C GLN A 520 -13.09 -20.33 19.96
N GLY A 521 -14.37 -20.01 19.86
CA GLY A 521 -14.82 -18.63 19.63
C GLY A 521 -14.45 -18.06 18.27
N VAL A 522 -14.32 -18.92 17.26
CA VAL A 522 -13.85 -18.54 15.92
C VAL A 522 -14.86 -17.65 15.18
N ALA A 523 -14.40 -16.50 14.68
CA ALA A 523 -15.21 -15.56 13.90
C ALA A 523 -14.38 -14.79 12.85
N PRO A 524 -14.82 -14.67 11.59
CA PRO A 524 -16.05 -15.25 11.02
C PRO A 524 -15.95 -16.77 10.80
N ALA A 525 -17.11 -17.42 10.69
CA ALA A 525 -17.18 -18.83 10.32
C ALA A 525 -16.71 -19.05 8.87
N PRO A 526 -16.09 -20.21 8.55
CA PRO A 526 -15.56 -20.47 7.22
C PRO A 526 -16.68 -20.56 6.17
N THR A 527 -16.49 -19.89 5.03
CA THR A 527 -17.43 -19.88 3.90
C THR A 527 -17.19 -21.08 2.98
N GLY A 528 -17.43 -22.29 3.48
CA GLY A 528 -17.20 -23.54 2.75
C GLY A 528 -16.23 -24.47 3.47
N THR A 529 -15.48 -25.26 2.70
CA THR A 529 -14.45 -26.16 3.24
C THR A 529 -13.09 -25.61 2.81
N PRO A 530 -12.32 -24.98 3.72
CA PRO A 530 -11.00 -24.46 3.40
C PRO A 530 -10.05 -25.57 2.96
N THR A 531 -9.12 -25.26 2.07
CA THR A 531 -8.06 -26.19 1.64
C THR A 531 -7.01 -26.37 2.73
N SER A 532 -6.64 -25.29 3.40
CA SER A 532 -5.76 -25.27 4.58
C SER A 532 -6.19 -24.17 5.55
N ILE A 533 -5.70 -24.28 6.78
CA ILE A 533 -5.84 -23.27 7.82
C ILE A 533 -4.44 -22.93 8.31
N GLU A 534 -4.16 -21.65 8.41
CA GLU A 534 -2.79 -21.14 8.56
C GLU A 534 -2.71 -20.15 9.73
N SER A 535 -1.59 -20.20 10.47
CA SER A 535 -1.18 -19.17 11.41
C SER A 535 0.07 -18.49 10.86
N ARG A 536 0.11 -17.17 10.92
CA ARG A 536 1.22 -16.37 10.39
C ARG A 536 2.05 -15.76 11.52
N ASN A 537 1.40 -15.14 12.49
CA ASN A 537 2.05 -14.75 13.74
C ASN A 537 2.33 -16.00 14.62
N GLY A 538 3.61 -16.32 14.74
CA GLY A 538 4.15 -17.42 15.54
C GLY A 538 4.81 -16.97 16.83
N SER A 539 4.75 -15.69 17.17
CA SER A 539 5.65 -15.09 18.15
C SER A 539 5.47 -15.67 19.56
N PHE A 540 4.21 -16.04 19.89
CA PHE A 540 3.84 -16.67 21.16
C PHE A 540 4.59 -17.98 21.48
N CYS A 541 5.20 -18.65 20.50
CA CYS A 541 5.86 -19.95 20.70
C CYS A 541 7.38 -19.90 20.70
N HIS A 542 8.01 -18.74 20.47
CA HIS A 542 9.45 -18.62 20.30
C HIS A 542 10.24 -19.01 21.55
N THR A 543 9.97 -18.40 22.71
CA THR A 543 10.67 -18.69 23.97
C THR A 543 10.64 -20.18 24.31
N ALA A 544 9.46 -20.81 24.18
CA ALA A 544 9.30 -22.25 24.40
C ALA A 544 10.03 -23.09 23.35
N ALA A 545 9.97 -22.70 22.07
CA ALA A 545 10.64 -23.42 20.98
C ALA A 545 12.17 -23.35 21.11
N ASN A 546 12.72 -22.20 21.52
CA ASN A 546 14.13 -21.97 21.76
C ASN A 546 14.62 -22.79 22.98
N GLN A 547 13.89 -22.74 24.10
CA GLN A 547 14.22 -23.54 25.29
C GLN A 547 14.19 -25.06 25.02
N ASP A 548 13.23 -25.52 24.22
CA ASP A 548 13.11 -26.92 23.79
C ASP A 548 14.14 -27.31 22.69
N GLY A 549 14.83 -26.33 22.08
CA GLY A 549 15.76 -26.53 20.96
C GLY A 549 15.08 -26.95 19.65
N THR A 550 13.81 -26.62 19.50
CA THR A 550 12.94 -27.04 18.36
C THR A 550 12.79 -25.99 17.27
N ILE A 551 13.26 -24.76 17.51
CA ILE A 551 13.10 -23.62 16.59
C ILE A 551 13.70 -23.90 15.21
N GLY A 552 14.92 -24.42 15.11
CA GLY A 552 15.53 -24.80 13.83
C GLY A 552 15.10 -26.17 13.25
N THR A 553 14.04 -26.81 13.78
CA THR A 553 13.65 -28.16 13.31
C THR A 553 12.15 -28.33 13.08
N THR A 554 11.33 -28.23 14.12
CA THR A 554 9.88 -28.54 14.05
C THR A 554 8.99 -27.33 14.27
N ARG A 555 9.52 -26.28 14.89
CA ARG A 555 8.83 -25.02 15.20
C ARG A 555 9.55 -23.84 14.57
N THR A 556 9.86 -23.98 13.28
CA THR A 556 10.53 -22.94 12.46
C THR A 556 9.61 -21.78 12.11
N TYR A 557 8.34 -21.88 12.47
CA TYR A 557 7.31 -20.86 12.27
C TYR A 557 7.11 -19.99 13.52
N CYS A 558 7.91 -20.17 14.57
CA CYS A 558 7.87 -19.33 15.76
C CYS A 558 8.85 -18.18 15.57
N ASP A 559 8.44 -16.98 15.93
CA ASP A 559 9.07 -15.69 15.61
C ASP A 559 9.42 -14.94 16.91
N ASP A 560 10.49 -14.14 16.95
CA ASP A 560 10.95 -13.49 18.17
C ASP A 560 10.26 -12.16 18.54
N ASP A 561 9.33 -11.66 17.72
CA ASP A 561 8.62 -10.38 17.88
C ASP A 561 7.89 -10.14 19.21
N TYR A 562 7.48 -11.22 19.86
CA TYR A 562 6.76 -11.18 21.13
C TYR A 562 7.48 -12.01 22.19
N THR A 563 8.81 -11.93 22.20
CA THR A 563 9.61 -12.55 23.24
C THR A 563 9.30 -11.87 24.58
N ASP A 564 8.63 -12.61 25.47
CA ASP A 564 8.36 -12.28 26.87
C ASP A 564 9.22 -13.20 27.74
N SER A 565 10.25 -12.66 28.40
CA SER A 565 11.24 -13.50 29.10
C SER A 565 10.84 -13.89 30.52
N ASP A 566 9.96 -13.14 31.18
CA ASP A 566 9.52 -13.39 32.56
C ASP A 566 8.08 -13.88 32.67
N GLY A 567 7.32 -13.81 31.57
CA GLY A 567 6.01 -14.43 31.40
C GLY A 567 4.87 -13.62 32.01
N ASP A 568 5.05 -12.31 32.18
CA ASP A 568 4.07 -11.44 32.82
C ASP A 568 2.98 -10.94 31.86
N GLY A 569 3.22 -11.05 30.54
CA GLY A 569 2.31 -10.65 29.48
C GLY A 569 2.75 -9.43 28.67
N LEU A 570 3.85 -8.75 29.02
CA LEU A 570 4.50 -7.73 28.19
C LEU A 570 5.65 -8.34 27.38
N ALA A 571 5.80 -7.92 26.13
CA ALA A 571 6.99 -8.29 25.36
C ALA A 571 8.21 -7.48 25.82
N ASN A 572 9.40 -8.09 25.74
CA ASN A 572 10.64 -7.46 26.21
C ASN A 572 10.87 -6.06 25.62
N TRP A 573 10.50 -5.85 24.35
CA TRP A 573 10.63 -4.56 23.69
C TRP A 573 9.59 -3.55 24.17
N GLU A 574 8.36 -3.99 24.49
CA GLU A 574 7.30 -3.13 25.03
C GLU A 574 7.77 -2.49 26.35
N GLU A 575 8.49 -3.26 27.15
CA GLU A 575 9.10 -2.85 28.41
C GLU A 575 10.34 -1.98 28.22
N LEU A 576 11.25 -2.36 27.29
CA LEU A 576 12.49 -1.65 27.03
C LEU A 576 12.26 -0.26 26.42
N LEU A 577 11.24 -0.14 25.55
CA LEU A 577 10.85 1.10 24.90
C LEU A 577 9.83 1.91 25.70
N GLY A 578 9.19 1.27 26.67
CA GLY A 578 8.06 1.82 27.39
C GLY A 578 6.93 2.23 26.46
N THR A 579 6.53 1.29 25.59
CA THR A 579 5.54 1.49 24.52
C THR A 579 4.21 2.06 25.04
N TYR A 580 3.82 1.66 26.26
CA TYR A 580 2.61 2.13 26.92
C TYR A 580 2.84 3.30 27.90
N GLY A 581 4.02 3.91 27.87
CA GLY A 581 4.36 5.11 28.62
C GLY A 581 5.32 4.90 29.80
N TRP A 582 5.57 3.65 30.19
CA TRP A 582 6.40 3.29 31.33
C TRP A 582 7.44 2.24 30.96
N PHE A 583 8.65 2.35 31.52
CA PHE A 583 9.70 1.36 31.32
C PHE A 583 9.65 0.33 32.43
N SER A 584 9.89 -0.94 32.13
CA SER A 584 10.06 -2.01 33.12
C SER A 584 11.28 -2.87 32.78
N ASN A 585 11.57 -3.88 33.60
CA ASN A 585 12.70 -4.78 33.42
C ASN A 585 12.23 -6.10 32.80
N PRO A 586 12.66 -6.42 31.55
CA PRO A 586 12.20 -7.58 30.80
C PRO A 586 12.52 -8.98 31.33
N THR A 587 13.00 -9.08 32.56
CA THR A 587 13.40 -10.34 33.18
C THR A 587 12.77 -10.53 34.55
N LEU A 588 11.97 -9.58 34.99
CA LEU A 588 11.26 -9.57 36.26
C LEU A 588 9.81 -9.21 35.99
N ALA A 589 8.92 -10.19 36.15
CA ALA A 589 7.48 -9.96 36.01
C ALA A 589 6.89 -8.88 36.95
N ASP A 590 7.65 -8.43 37.94
CA ASP A 590 7.30 -7.39 38.90
C ASP A 590 8.62 -6.65 39.16
N THR A 591 8.79 -5.52 38.48
CA THR A 591 10.07 -4.81 38.34
C THR A 591 10.49 -4.13 39.63
N ASP A 592 9.55 -3.56 40.37
CA ASP A 592 9.82 -2.87 41.63
C ASP A 592 9.55 -3.72 42.89
N GLY A 593 8.90 -4.87 42.73
CA GLY A 593 8.69 -5.89 43.74
C GLY A 593 7.54 -5.57 44.69
N ASP A 594 6.55 -4.80 44.25
CA ASP A 594 5.43 -4.36 45.08
C ASP A 594 4.27 -5.37 45.16
N GLY A 595 4.30 -6.40 44.32
CA GLY A 595 3.32 -7.49 44.29
C GLY A 595 2.27 -7.38 43.18
N VAL A 596 2.31 -6.32 42.37
CA VAL A 596 1.61 -6.21 41.08
C VAL A 596 2.62 -6.53 39.96
N ASN A 597 2.19 -7.15 38.87
CA ASN A 597 3.09 -7.40 37.74
C ASN A 597 3.10 -6.19 36.80
N ASP A 598 4.18 -6.05 36.03
CA ASP A 598 4.39 -4.87 35.17
C ASP A 598 3.26 -4.73 34.13
N TYR A 599 2.76 -5.85 33.61
CA TYR A 599 1.56 -5.89 32.77
C TYR A 599 0.33 -5.23 33.43
N ASP A 600 -0.09 -5.67 34.62
CA ASP A 600 -1.31 -5.15 35.24
C ASP A 600 -1.15 -3.66 35.57
N GLU A 601 0.05 -3.23 35.99
CA GLU A 601 0.37 -1.84 36.28
C GLU A 601 0.25 -0.92 35.07
N VAL A 602 0.86 -1.32 33.95
CA VAL A 602 0.80 -0.58 32.69
C VAL A 602 -0.66 -0.37 32.25
N PHE A 603 -1.50 -1.40 32.37
CA PHE A 603 -2.91 -1.33 31.97
C PHE A 603 -3.82 -0.64 32.99
N ASP A 604 -3.42 -0.59 34.27
CA ASP A 604 -4.04 0.21 35.32
C ASP A 604 -3.50 1.66 35.38
N ASN A 605 -2.56 2.00 34.49
CA ASN A 605 -1.95 3.31 34.34
C ASN A 605 -1.12 3.72 35.60
N THR A 606 -0.44 2.75 36.21
CA THR A 606 0.60 2.90 37.23
C THR A 606 2.00 2.67 36.62
N ASP A 607 3.06 3.08 37.31
CA ASP A 607 4.44 3.02 36.82
C ASP A 607 5.12 1.79 37.42
N PRO A 608 5.55 0.78 36.62
CA PRO A 608 6.13 -0.48 37.13
C PRO A 608 7.48 -0.35 37.85
N THR A 609 7.98 0.87 37.96
CA THR A 609 9.21 1.19 38.69
C THR A 609 8.95 2.00 39.96
N GLU A 610 7.69 2.30 40.26
CA GLU A 610 7.25 3.10 41.41
C GLU A 610 6.35 2.29 42.36
N PRO A 611 6.94 1.62 43.36
CA PRO A 611 6.21 0.65 44.18
C PRO A 611 5.24 1.30 45.15
N CYS A 612 5.35 2.62 45.36
CA CYS A 612 4.47 3.37 46.25
C CYS A 612 3.12 3.72 45.60
N PHE A 613 2.90 3.40 44.32
CA PHE A 613 1.68 3.76 43.61
C PHE A 613 1.18 2.65 42.68
N ASN A 614 0.41 1.72 43.24
CA ASN A 614 -0.27 0.66 42.51
C ASN A 614 -1.76 0.52 42.95
N THR A 615 -2.49 -0.42 42.34
CA THR A 615 -3.92 -0.69 42.61
C THR A 615 -4.18 -1.78 43.66
N LEU A 616 -3.14 -2.38 44.24
CA LEU A 616 -3.25 -3.48 45.21
C LEU A 616 -3.59 -2.96 46.61
N ASP A 617 -4.89 -2.79 46.84
CA ASP A 617 -5.51 -2.34 48.10
C ASP A 617 -6.48 -3.43 48.61
N PRO A 618 -6.03 -4.35 49.48
CA PRO A 618 -6.83 -5.50 49.90
C PRO A 618 -7.97 -5.18 50.89
N ASP A 619 -7.87 -4.10 51.67
CA ASP A 619 -8.87 -3.72 52.68
C ASP A 619 -9.78 -2.56 52.25
N GLY A 620 -9.38 -1.80 51.22
CA GLY A 620 -10.20 -0.82 50.52
C GLY A 620 -10.21 0.56 51.15
N ASP A 621 -9.22 0.91 51.96
CA ASP A 621 -9.09 2.24 52.58
C ASP A 621 -8.52 3.32 51.62
N GLY A 622 -8.02 2.88 50.46
CA GLY A 622 -7.45 3.73 49.42
C GLY A 622 -5.95 4.03 49.59
N ILE A 623 -5.24 3.23 50.40
CA ILE A 623 -3.79 3.09 50.41
C ILE A 623 -3.44 1.71 49.85
N ASN A 624 -2.35 1.60 49.08
CA ASN A 624 -1.92 0.29 48.59
C ASN A 624 -1.05 -0.45 49.61
N SER A 625 -1.07 -1.77 49.54
CA SER A 625 -0.40 -2.67 50.48
C SER A 625 1.13 -2.49 50.57
N TYR A 626 1.80 -2.04 49.51
CA TYR A 626 3.23 -1.74 49.58
C TYR A 626 3.49 -0.46 50.38
N PHE A 627 2.70 0.59 50.14
CA PHE A 627 2.76 1.84 50.88
C PHE A 627 2.58 1.59 52.37
N GLU A 628 1.61 0.76 52.75
CA GLU A 628 1.29 0.44 54.14
C GLU A 628 2.36 -0.39 54.85
N ASN A 629 2.93 -1.37 54.14
CA ASN A 629 3.91 -2.29 54.72
C ASN A 629 5.35 -1.73 54.71
N THR A 630 5.56 -0.56 54.12
CA THR A 630 6.86 0.09 54.01
C THR A 630 6.84 1.49 54.62
N THR A 631 7.96 2.22 54.53
CA THR A 631 8.00 3.63 54.93
C THR A 631 8.78 4.43 53.90
N GLY A 632 8.50 5.73 53.80
CA GLY A 632 9.27 6.65 52.96
C GLY A 632 8.67 6.91 51.58
N CYS A 633 7.50 6.35 51.30
CA CYS A 633 6.69 6.72 50.15
C CYS A 633 6.31 8.20 50.18
N ASN A 634 6.16 8.83 49.02
CA ASN A 634 5.74 10.23 48.96
C ASN A 634 4.25 10.34 49.27
N LEU A 635 3.87 11.17 50.24
CA LEU A 635 2.47 11.36 50.62
C LEU A 635 1.63 12.02 49.50
N ALA A 636 2.28 12.52 48.45
CA ALA A 636 1.60 12.97 47.24
C ALA A 636 0.77 11.85 46.57
N PHE A 637 1.17 10.58 46.69
CA PHE A 637 0.45 9.44 46.09
C PHE A 637 -0.94 9.23 46.70
N ILE A 638 -1.11 9.51 47.98
CA ILE A 638 -2.42 9.47 48.66
C ILE A 638 -3.17 10.81 48.62
N GLY A 639 -2.58 11.86 48.02
CA GLY A 639 -3.20 13.17 47.79
C GLY A 639 -2.61 14.36 48.58
N ILE A 640 -1.60 14.14 49.43
CA ILE A 640 -1.00 15.16 50.29
C ILE A 640 0.23 15.79 49.61
N ASN A 641 0.00 16.90 48.89
CA ASN A 641 0.99 17.54 48.03
C ASN A 641 1.95 18.53 48.74
N ASN A 642 2.37 18.23 49.97
CA ASN A 642 3.25 19.13 50.74
C ASN A 642 4.76 18.76 50.65
N GLY A 643 5.07 17.63 50.00
CA GLY A 643 6.43 17.08 49.89
C GLY A 643 6.89 16.28 51.11
N SER A 644 5.98 15.91 52.00
CA SER A 644 6.20 14.99 53.11
C SER A 644 6.30 13.55 52.61
N THR A 645 7.11 12.77 53.30
CA THR A 645 7.20 11.33 53.09
C THR A 645 6.52 10.62 54.23
N ASP A 646 5.99 9.44 53.94
CA ASP A 646 5.44 8.53 54.90
C ASP A 646 6.49 8.09 55.96
N ILE A 647 6.01 7.87 57.18
CA ILE A 647 6.79 7.47 58.37
C ILE A 647 6.07 6.40 59.22
N TRP A 648 4.86 6.00 58.85
CA TRP A 648 4.02 5.06 59.59
C TRP A 648 3.90 3.75 58.80
N VAL A 649 3.61 2.66 59.50
CA VAL A 649 3.39 1.34 58.90
C VAL A 649 2.02 0.88 59.35
N THR A 650 1.13 0.57 58.42
CA THR A 650 -0.25 0.14 58.67
C THR A 650 -0.45 -1.33 58.25
N ASP A 651 -1.54 -1.95 58.70
CA ASP A 651 -1.89 -3.33 58.35
C ASP A 651 -2.83 -3.34 57.16
N TYR A 652 -2.28 -3.62 55.97
CA TYR A 652 -2.99 -3.70 54.68
C TYR A 652 -4.18 -4.67 54.56
N GLN A 653 -4.57 -5.32 55.65
CA GLN A 653 -5.76 -6.16 55.75
C GLN A 653 -6.82 -5.54 56.67
N SER A 654 -6.58 -4.33 57.17
CA SER A 654 -7.36 -3.64 58.20
C SER A 654 -7.45 -2.15 57.88
N VAL A 655 -8.63 -1.73 57.41
CA VAL A 655 -8.99 -0.32 57.11
C VAL A 655 -8.63 0.69 58.21
N ASP A 656 -8.61 0.24 59.46
CA ASP A 656 -8.23 1.03 60.64
C ASP A 656 -7.25 0.17 61.47
N THR A 657 -5.96 0.49 61.38
CA THR A 657 -4.88 -0.31 61.94
C THR A 657 -4.85 -0.25 63.46
N ASP A 658 -5.08 0.92 64.04
CA ASP A 658 -4.97 1.13 65.49
C ASP A 658 -6.31 0.98 66.25
N SER A 659 -7.39 0.79 65.50
CA SER A 659 -8.77 0.63 65.95
C SER A 659 -9.34 1.86 66.65
N GLY A 660 -8.97 3.06 66.18
CA GLY A 660 -9.41 4.37 66.68
C GLY A 660 -10.76 4.85 66.13
N GLY A 661 -11.24 4.24 65.05
CA GLY A 661 -12.52 4.55 64.40
C GLY A 661 -12.41 5.48 63.20
N VAL A 662 -11.20 5.87 62.82
CA VAL A 662 -10.88 6.58 61.58
C VAL A 662 -10.02 5.65 60.71
N ASP A 663 -10.25 5.64 59.40
CA ASP A 663 -9.42 4.84 58.49
C ASP A 663 -8.00 5.41 58.35
N ASP A 664 -7.02 4.54 58.09
CA ASP A 664 -5.61 4.89 58.09
C ASP A 664 -5.31 6.06 57.13
N ARG A 665 -5.94 6.07 55.94
CA ARG A 665 -5.84 7.17 54.98
C ARG A 665 -6.31 8.50 55.52
N THR A 666 -7.45 8.54 56.19
CA THR A 666 -8.01 9.78 56.74
C THR A 666 -7.11 10.34 57.84
N GLU A 667 -6.48 9.47 58.62
CA GLU A 667 -5.50 9.86 59.63
C GLU A 667 -4.25 10.53 59.06
N TYR A 668 -3.77 10.08 57.89
CA TYR A 668 -2.71 10.79 57.17
C TYR A 668 -3.11 12.23 56.81
N PHE A 669 -4.37 12.48 56.43
CA PHE A 669 -4.85 13.82 56.07
C PHE A 669 -4.97 14.74 57.29
N ASP A 670 -5.40 14.20 58.43
CA ASP A 670 -5.59 14.96 59.66
C ASP A 670 -4.34 14.99 60.55
N SER A 671 -3.27 14.31 60.12
CA SER A 671 -1.96 14.23 60.79
C SER A 671 -2.02 13.59 62.18
N THR A 672 -2.87 12.59 62.34
CA THR A 672 -2.97 11.68 63.49
C THR A 672 -2.13 10.42 63.23
N ASN A 673 -2.05 9.50 64.18
CA ASN A 673 -1.10 8.38 64.11
C ASN A 673 -1.80 7.05 63.77
N PRO A 674 -1.84 6.65 62.48
CA PRO A 674 -2.56 5.44 62.08
C PRO A 674 -1.95 4.13 62.55
N GLU A 675 -0.69 4.12 62.99
CA GLU A 675 -0.01 2.87 63.33
C GLU A 675 -0.48 2.28 64.67
N ASN A 676 -0.74 3.10 65.70
CA ASN A 676 -0.92 2.58 67.07
C ASN A 676 -1.44 3.56 68.17
N ASP A 677 -2.00 4.73 67.86
CA ASP A 677 -2.51 5.64 68.90
C ASP A 677 -3.98 6.05 68.65
N PRO A 678 -4.94 5.16 68.98
CA PRO A 678 -6.37 5.34 68.70
C PRO A 678 -7.05 6.44 69.55
N THR A 679 -6.25 7.33 70.15
CA THR A 679 -6.70 8.42 71.01
C THR A 679 -6.39 9.79 70.43
N ASP A 680 -5.65 9.86 69.32
CA ASP A 680 -5.32 11.11 68.66
C ASP A 680 -6.13 11.39 67.39
N ASP A 681 -6.96 10.44 66.96
CA ASP A 681 -7.97 10.54 65.90
C ASP A 681 -8.81 11.82 65.99
N ILE A 682 -8.95 12.48 64.84
CA ILE A 682 -9.78 13.67 64.67
C ILE A 682 -10.99 13.26 63.82
N LEU A 683 -12.19 13.59 64.31
CA LEU A 683 -13.50 13.18 63.75
C LEU A 683 -13.97 11.71 63.95
N PRO A 684 -13.62 10.98 65.04
CA PRO A 684 -14.06 9.57 65.22
C PRO A 684 -15.48 9.38 65.79
N ASP A 685 -16.07 10.38 66.45
CA ASP A 685 -17.34 10.19 67.17
C ASP A 685 -18.51 10.86 66.42
N ASP A 686 -19.41 10.05 65.83
CA ASP A 686 -20.77 10.41 65.38
C ASP A 686 -21.76 9.58 66.22
N PHE A 687 -22.18 10.10 67.37
CA PHE A 687 -22.88 9.32 68.40
C PHE A 687 -24.31 8.94 68.03
N ASP A 688 -24.97 9.69 67.16
CA ASP A 688 -26.33 9.42 66.70
C ASP A 688 -26.43 8.92 65.24
N ASN A 689 -25.29 8.85 64.55
CA ASN A 689 -25.08 8.17 63.28
C ASN A 689 -25.86 8.82 62.13
N ASP A 690 -25.88 10.16 62.12
CA ASP A 690 -26.58 10.98 61.14
C ASP A 690 -25.69 11.53 60.02
N GLY A 691 -24.38 11.32 60.16
CA GLY A 691 -23.35 11.72 59.22
C GLY A 691 -22.61 13.00 59.60
N ILE A 692 -22.91 13.64 60.74
CA ILE A 692 -22.11 14.76 61.29
C ILE A 692 -21.39 14.31 62.57
N PRO A 693 -20.05 14.45 62.66
CA PRO A 693 -19.32 14.15 63.89
C PRO A 693 -19.71 15.07 65.06
N ASP A 694 -19.79 14.53 66.29
CA ASP A 694 -20.12 15.20 67.56
C ASP A 694 -19.39 16.54 67.74
N ALA A 695 -18.12 16.59 67.30
CA ALA A 695 -17.27 17.77 67.37
C ALA A 695 -17.77 18.90 66.45
N VAL A 696 -18.23 18.56 65.25
CA VAL A 696 -18.83 19.48 64.28
C VAL A 696 -20.20 19.92 64.79
N GLU A 697 -21.00 18.99 65.33
CA GLU A 697 -22.31 19.32 65.88
C GLU A 697 -22.24 20.27 67.07
N ASN A 698 -21.27 20.09 67.95
CA ASN A 698 -21.02 21.01 69.05
C ASN A 698 -20.58 22.41 68.56
N LEU A 699 -20.04 22.53 67.34
CA LEU A 699 -19.66 23.79 66.70
C LEU A 699 -20.83 24.43 65.92
N THR A 700 -21.65 23.64 65.23
CA THR A 700 -22.84 24.08 64.49
C THR A 700 -24.01 24.39 65.43
N GLY A 701 -24.07 23.69 66.57
CA GLY A 701 -25.11 23.77 67.57
C GLY A 701 -26.24 22.75 67.39
N SER A 702 -26.08 21.76 66.52
CA SER A 702 -26.97 20.59 66.44
C SER A 702 -26.80 19.68 67.67
N ASP A 703 -27.80 18.84 67.94
CA ASP A 703 -27.80 17.96 69.10
C ASP A 703 -27.26 16.59 68.71
N TRP A 704 -25.97 16.36 68.99
CA TRP A 704 -25.20 15.10 68.81
C TRP A 704 -25.75 13.82 69.43
N ARG A 705 -26.98 13.84 69.89
CA ARG A 705 -27.71 12.68 70.41
C ARG A 705 -28.99 12.44 69.66
N ASN A 706 -29.34 13.31 68.75
CA ASN A 706 -30.58 13.39 68.03
C ASN A 706 -30.28 13.64 66.53
N PRO A 707 -30.40 12.60 65.68
CA PRO A 707 -29.94 12.60 64.29
C PRO A 707 -30.81 13.44 63.34
N ASP A 708 -31.75 14.21 63.89
CA ASP A 708 -32.75 15.07 63.24
C ASP A 708 -33.10 16.16 64.26
N THR A 709 -32.23 17.17 64.38
CA THR A 709 -32.24 18.20 65.43
C THR A 709 -33.55 18.98 65.45
N ASP A 710 -34.17 19.22 64.31
CA ASP A 710 -35.37 20.04 64.19
C ASP A 710 -36.69 19.26 64.04
N GLY A 711 -36.58 17.95 63.79
CA GLY A 711 -37.70 17.01 63.71
C GLY A 711 -38.50 17.12 62.43
N GLY A 712 -37.94 17.69 61.36
CA GLY A 712 -38.58 17.83 60.05
C GLY A 712 -38.54 16.55 59.21
N GLY A 713 -37.74 15.56 59.63
CA GLY A 713 -37.66 14.23 59.04
C GLY A 713 -36.57 14.06 57.98
N MET A 714 -35.71 15.07 57.78
CA MET A 714 -34.38 14.91 57.21
C MET A 714 -33.36 14.67 58.34
N LEU A 715 -32.24 13.99 58.04
CA LEU A 715 -31.15 13.81 59.02
C LEU A 715 -30.21 15.02 58.96
N ASP A 716 -29.61 15.44 60.08
CA ASP A 716 -28.79 16.65 60.11
C ASP A 716 -27.62 16.58 59.10
N GLY A 717 -26.98 15.42 58.95
CA GLY A 717 -25.92 15.21 57.95
C GLY A 717 -26.39 15.31 56.50
N ALA A 718 -27.67 15.04 56.23
CA ALA A 718 -28.26 15.28 54.91
C ALA A 718 -28.59 16.77 54.69
N GLU A 719 -28.89 17.51 55.75
CA GLU A 719 -29.16 18.94 55.69
C GLU A 719 -27.87 19.77 55.57
N CYS A 720 -26.82 19.34 56.28
CA CYS A 720 -25.49 19.92 56.24
C CYS A 720 -24.42 18.92 55.77
N PRO A 721 -24.27 18.74 54.44
CA PRO A 721 -23.20 17.93 53.88
C PRO A 721 -21.80 18.41 54.28
N GLN A 722 -20.84 17.49 54.34
CA GLN A 722 -19.44 17.70 54.79
C GLN A 722 -18.78 18.99 54.29
N GLN A 723 -18.98 19.34 53.03
CA GLN A 723 -18.43 20.57 52.41
C GLN A 723 -18.85 21.89 53.11
N PHE A 724 -19.89 21.86 53.95
CA PHE A 724 -20.42 23.03 54.66
C PHE A 724 -20.05 23.07 56.15
N TRP A 725 -19.42 22.04 56.71
CA TRP A 725 -19.04 21.98 58.14
C TRP A 725 -18.14 23.14 58.56
N PHE A 726 -17.15 23.48 57.73
CA PHE A 726 -16.24 24.61 57.97
C PHE A 726 -16.91 25.99 57.97
N PHE A 727 -18.11 26.09 57.40
CA PHE A 727 -18.92 27.31 57.43
C PHE A 727 -20.01 27.26 58.50
N ASN A 728 -19.95 26.31 59.44
CA ASN A 728 -20.99 26.04 60.43
C ASN A 728 -22.36 25.88 59.74
N CYS A 729 -22.41 25.15 58.64
CA CYS A 729 -23.62 24.88 57.85
C CYS A 729 -24.29 26.13 57.25
N VAL A 730 -23.61 27.28 57.26
CA VAL A 730 -24.13 28.51 56.66
C VAL A 730 -24.07 28.40 55.14
N GLY A 731 -25.24 28.38 54.51
CA GLY A 731 -25.39 28.27 53.05
C GLY A 731 -25.53 26.83 52.55
N ALA A 732 -25.72 25.86 53.46
CA ALA A 732 -26.13 24.51 53.10
C ALA A 732 -27.50 24.51 52.39
N PRO A 733 -27.85 23.44 51.64
CA PRO A 733 -29.08 23.36 50.87
C PRO A 733 -30.36 23.38 51.73
N PHE A 734 -30.26 22.81 52.94
CA PHE A 734 -31.31 22.72 53.95
C PHE A 734 -30.76 23.23 55.28
N ASN A 735 -31.64 23.49 56.25
CA ASN A 735 -31.25 24.14 57.50
C ASN A 735 -31.63 23.28 58.71
N LEU A 736 -30.59 22.83 59.43
CA LEU A 736 -30.55 22.09 60.71
C LEU A 736 -31.54 22.51 61.82
N PHE A 737 -32.23 23.62 61.67
CA PHE A 737 -33.12 24.21 62.68
C PHE A 737 -34.45 24.70 62.09
N ASP A 738 -34.76 24.42 60.82
CA ASP A 738 -35.99 24.81 60.14
C ASP A 738 -36.67 23.60 59.45
N PRO A 739 -37.62 22.93 60.15
CA PRO A 739 -38.21 21.65 59.70
C PRO A 739 -39.17 21.80 58.52
N SER A 740 -39.18 22.98 57.88
CA SER A 740 -40.05 23.34 56.77
C SER A 740 -39.34 23.31 55.42
N ASP A 741 -38.01 23.13 55.39
CA ASP A 741 -37.23 23.04 54.16
C ASP A 741 -36.78 21.62 53.78
N ASP A 742 -36.95 20.63 54.67
CA ASP A 742 -36.66 19.19 54.52
C ASP A 742 -37.42 18.50 53.37
N MET A 743 -38.52 19.09 52.90
CA MET A 743 -39.33 18.50 51.84
C MET A 743 -39.57 19.49 50.71
N PRO A 744 -39.26 19.11 49.45
CA PRO A 744 -39.52 19.98 48.31
C PRO A 744 -41.02 20.27 48.20
N GLN A 745 -41.37 21.55 48.34
CA GLN A 745 -42.76 21.98 48.35
C GLN A 745 -43.39 21.79 46.96
N ASN A 746 -44.37 20.87 46.86
CA ASN A 746 -45.19 20.52 45.68
C ASN A 746 -44.64 19.43 44.72
N GLU A 747 -43.78 18.52 45.17
CA GLU A 747 -43.35 17.38 44.36
C GLU A 747 -44.00 16.05 44.78
N VAL A 748 -44.28 15.18 43.80
CA VAL A 748 -44.82 13.83 44.04
C VAL A 748 -43.67 12.84 44.01
N ILE A 749 -43.37 12.21 45.16
CA ILE A 749 -42.20 11.33 45.34
C ILE A 749 -42.48 9.90 44.82
N PHE A 750 -43.70 9.39 45.02
CA PHE A 750 -44.14 8.08 44.52
C PHE A 750 -45.66 8.05 44.33
N TRP A 751 -46.12 7.06 43.55
CA TRP A 751 -47.53 6.74 43.36
C TRP A 751 -47.81 5.37 43.95
N ALA A 752 -48.82 5.26 44.80
CA ALA A 752 -49.25 3.99 45.38
C ALA A 752 -50.66 3.63 44.91
N ASN A 753 -50.77 2.60 44.09
CA ASN A 753 -52.05 2.08 43.60
C ASN A 753 -52.42 0.80 44.35
N ASN A 754 -53.64 0.72 44.89
CA ASN A 754 -54.12 -0.51 45.51
C ASN A 754 -54.56 -1.52 44.44
N THR A 755 -53.96 -2.71 44.44
CA THR A 755 -54.31 -3.78 43.49
C THR A 755 -55.37 -4.72 44.05
N THR A 756 -55.41 -4.88 45.38
CA THR A 756 -56.42 -5.64 46.13
C THR A 756 -56.67 -5.00 47.52
N GLY A 757 -57.82 -5.30 48.14
CA GLY A 757 -58.28 -4.66 49.38
C GLY A 757 -59.04 -3.35 49.13
N VAL A 758 -59.81 -2.88 50.12
CA VAL A 758 -60.54 -1.61 50.04
C VAL A 758 -59.82 -0.55 50.87
N VAL A 759 -59.36 0.52 50.23
CA VAL A 759 -58.74 1.66 50.94
C VAL A 759 -59.82 2.47 51.64
N ASP A 760 -59.76 2.54 52.97
CA ASP A 760 -60.56 3.49 53.74
C ASP A 760 -59.96 4.91 53.63
N LEU A 761 -60.75 5.86 53.12
CA LEU A 761 -60.35 7.25 52.91
C LEU A 761 -60.41 8.09 54.18
N ASP A 762 -61.11 7.63 55.22
CA ASP A 762 -61.22 8.32 56.51
C ASP A 762 -60.09 7.92 57.48
N LEU A 763 -59.27 6.93 57.10
CA LEU A 763 -58.12 6.46 57.87
C LEU A 763 -56.82 7.11 57.38
N GLU A 764 -56.15 7.86 58.25
CA GLU A 764 -54.84 8.42 57.97
C GLU A 764 -53.80 7.31 57.73
N LYS A 765 -53.01 7.46 56.67
CA LYS A 765 -52.00 6.48 56.25
C LYS A 765 -50.61 7.02 56.50
N TYR A 766 -49.81 6.25 57.22
CA TYR A 766 -48.42 6.58 57.47
C TYR A 766 -47.50 5.78 56.55
N TRP A 767 -46.50 6.47 56.02
CA TRP A 767 -45.41 5.92 55.23
C TRP A 767 -44.12 6.13 56.02
N ARG A 768 -43.24 5.14 55.98
CA ARG A 768 -42.02 5.09 56.78
C ARG A 768 -40.83 5.06 55.83
N LYS A 769 -39.85 5.93 56.07
CA LYS A 769 -38.54 5.94 55.40
C LYS A 769 -37.44 5.61 56.41
N TYR A 770 -37.31 6.43 57.46
CA TYR A 770 -36.44 6.20 58.61
C TYR A 770 -37.25 5.84 59.85
N THR A 771 -36.65 5.10 60.80
CA THR A 771 -37.24 4.81 62.11
C THR A 771 -36.13 4.68 63.12
N ASN A 772 -36.12 5.61 64.07
CA ASN A 772 -35.12 5.70 65.13
C ASN A 772 -35.74 5.16 66.44
N ASP A 773 -34.91 4.75 67.40
CA ASP A 773 -35.36 4.22 68.69
C ASP A 773 -36.08 5.27 69.60
N ILE A 774 -36.85 4.80 70.62
CA ILE A 774 -36.79 5.21 72.07
C ILE A 774 -38.03 4.80 72.91
N PRO A 775 -37.82 4.29 74.16
CA PRO A 775 -38.43 4.89 75.36
C PRO A 775 -37.56 4.86 76.66
N THR A 776 -36.22 4.78 76.60
CA THR A 776 -35.35 4.98 77.80
C THR A 776 -34.43 6.20 77.79
N GLY A 777 -34.49 7.04 76.74
CA GLY A 777 -34.12 8.45 76.80
C GLY A 777 -32.63 8.79 76.80
N ASN A 778 -31.77 7.97 76.16
CA ASN A 778 -30.33 8.24 76.15
C ASN A 778 -29.65 8.28 74.76
N SER A 779 -30.29 7.90 73.64
CA SER A 779 -29.73 8.05 72.29
C SER A 779 -30.76 7.74 71.19
N TYR A 780 -30.60 8.34 70.02
CA TYR A 780 -31.32 8.05 68.77
C TYR A 780 -30.35 7.48 67.71
N ALA A 781 -29.58 6.43 68.03
CA ALA A 781 -28.55 5.94 67.10
C ALA A 781 -29.11 4.97 66.04
N HIS A 782 -28.62 5.08 64.80
CA HIS A 782 -28.80 4.09 63.73
C HIS A 782 -27.57 3.18 63.65
N ASP A 783 -27.33 2.39 64.70
CA ASP A 783 -26.22 1.43 64.72
C ASP A 783 -26.67 0.08 64.12
N ASP A 784 -26.13 -0.27 62.95
CA ASP A 784 -26.38 -1.54 62.25
C ASP A 784 -25.94 -2.76 63.07
N ALA A 785 -24.99 -2.61 64.00
CA ALA A 785 -24.58 -3.68 64.91
C ALA A 785 -25.64 -3.98 65.99
N VAL A 786 -26.50 -3.00 66.31
CA VAL A 786 -27.58 -3.13 67.30
C VAL A 786 -28.91 -3.52 66.65
N HIS A 787 -29.12 -3.13 65.38
CA HIS A 787 -30.33 -3.39 64.60
C HIS A 787 -30.03 -4.23 63.34
N PRO A 788 -29.64 -5.52 63.47
CA PRO A 788 -29.22 -6.33 62.33
C PRO A 788 -30.33 -6.45 61.28
N ALA A 789 -29.97 -6.17 60.04
CA ALA A 789 -30.84 -6.35 58.88
C ALA A 789 -30.66 -7.75 58.27
N GLU A 790 -31.74 -8.28 57.69
CA GLU A 790 -31.70 -9.52 56.90
C GLU A 790 -32.11 -9.21 55.46
N GLU A 791 -31.44 -9.87 54.51
CA GLU A 791 -31.78 -9.78 53.09
C GLU A 791 -33.22 -10.25 52.84
N VAL A 792 -33.95 -9.44 52.10
CA VAL A 792 -35.32 -9.67 51.64
C VAL A 792 -35.23 -10.37 50.29
N VAL A 793 -35.86 -11.54 50.14
CA VAL A 793 -35.98 -12.23 48.85
C VAL A 793 -37.47 -12.52 48.59
N PRO A 794 -38.10 -11.96 47.53
CA PRO A 794 -39.52 -12.13 47.28
C PRO A 794 -39.88 -13.57 46.91
N PRO A 795 -41.04 -14.09 47.35
CA PRO A 795 -41.98 -13.44 48.27
C PRO A 795 -41.48 -13.51 49.72
N PHE A 796 -41.39 -12.36 50.38
CA PHE A 796 -40.91 -12.23 51.75
C PHE A 796 -42.04 -11.83 52.69
N THR A 797 -42.16 -12.48 53.84
CA THR A 797 -43.14 -12.13 54.88
C THR A 797 -42.46 -12.08 56.24
N ASN A 798 -42.63 -10.97 56.96
CA ASN A 798 -42.08 -10.82 58.30
C ASN A 798 -43.10 -10.11 59.22
N LEU A 799 -43.39 -10.75 60.36
CA LEU A 799 -44.35 -10.30 61.36
C LEU A 799 -43.67 -10.03 62.73
N THR A 800 -42.34 -9.99 62.79
CA THR A 800 -41.60 -9.74 64.03
C THR A 800 -41.94 -8.37 64.58
N HIS A 801 -42.24 -8.30 65.88
CA HIS A 801 -42.59 -7.06 66.59
C HIS A 801 -43.74 -6.24 65.95
N MET A 802 -44.57 -6.88 65.12
CA MET A 802 -45.77 -6.28 64.55
C MET A 802 -47.02 -6.76 65.29
N ALA A 803 -48.10 -5.97 65.21
CA ALA A 803 -49.40 -6.40 65.68
C ALA A 803 -49.86 -7.67 64.93
N SER A 804 -50.50 -8.60 65.64
CA SER A 804 -50.99 -9.84 65.02
C SER A 804 -52.03 -9.53 63.93
N THR A 805 -51.83 -10.10 62.74
CA THR A 805 -52.74 -9.96 61.60
C THR A 805 -54.14 -10.51 61.86
N SER A 806 -54.33 -11.31 62.93
CA SER A 806 -55.66 -11.71 63.41
C SER A 806 -56.54 -10.54 63.86
N PHE A 807 -55.94 -9.40 64.19
CA PHE A 807 -56.64 -8.17 64.56
C PHE A 807 -56.79 -7.20 63.38
N ALA A 808 -56.28 -7.55 62.20
CA ALA A 808 -56.43 -6.71 61.01
C ALA A 808 -57.87 -6.81 60.48
N ASN A 809 -58.44 -5.65 60.13
CA ASN A 809 -59.79 -5.54 59.59
C ASN A 809 -59.82 -5.85 58.08
N ASP A 810 -58.81 -5.39 57.35
CA ASP A 810 -58.58 -5.65 55.93
C ASP A 810 -57.06 -5.75 55.66
N THR A 811 -56.67 -6.20 54.48
CA THR A 811 -55.27 -6.20 54.02
C THR A 811 -55.21 -5.65 52.60
N ILE A 812 -54.46 -4.57 52.43
CA ILE A 812 -54.31 -3.88 51.16
C ILE A 812 -52.99 -4.30 50.53
N THR A 813 -53.04 -4.58 49.22
CA THR A 813 -51.81 -4.73 48.42
C THR A 813 -51.57 -3.44 47.64
N TRP A 814 -50.40 -2.84 47.85
CA TRP A 814 -49.96 -1.63 47.17
C TRP A 814 -48.96 -1.99 46.07
N GLN A 815 -49.20 -1.48 44.88
CA GLN A 815 -48.19 -1.38 43.81
C GLN A 815 -47.66 0.06 43.85
N ILE A 816 -46.39 0.19 44.23
CA ILE A 816 -45.73 1.47 44.45
C ILE A 816 -44.74 1.70 43.32
N SER A 817 -44.90 2.82 42.62
CA SER A 817 -43.98 3.27 41.57
C SER A 817 -43.32 4.57 42.01
N TYR A 818 -41.99 4.60 42.04
CA TYR A 818 -41.23 5.78 42.43
C TYR A 818 -41.02 6.69 41.21
N ASN A 819 -41.13 8.01 41.40
CA ASN A 819 -40.98 8.96 40.29
C ASN A 819 -39.51 9.05 39.79
N PHE A 820 -38.57 8.76 40.70
CA PHE A 820 -37.16 8.55 40.42
C PHE A 820 -36.77 7.19 41.01
N PRO A 821 -36.00 6.35 40.29
CA PRO A 821 -35.52 5.08 40.82
C PRO A 821 -34.75 5.31 42.12
N VAL A 822 -35.08 4.56 43.17
CA VAL A 822 -34.38 4.66 44.46
C VAL A 822 -33.17 3.74 44.41
N GLY A 823 -31.97 4.33 44.44
CA GLY A 823 -30.69 3.59 44.55
C GLY A 823 -30.42 3.16 45.99
N GLU A 824 -29.13 3.07 46.34
CA GLU A 824 -28.70 2.71 47.70
C GLU A 824 -29.27 3.66 48.76
N GLY A 825 -29.82 3.07 49.84
CA GLY A 825 -30.40 3.82 50.96
C GLY A 825 -31.82 3.41 51.36
N ALA A 826 -32.45 4.19 52.25
CA ALA A 826 -33.73 3.84 52.85
C ALA A 826 -34.91 3.97 51.89
N LEU A 827 -35.72 2.91 51.80
CA LEU A 827 -36.88 2.84 50.93
C LEU A 827 -38.18 3.22 51.65
N THR A 828 -38.93 4.18 51.10
CA THR A 828 -40.22 4.60 51.66
C THR A 828 -41.32 3.58 51.37
N LEU A 829 -41.88 2.97 52.41
CA LEU A 829 -42.95 1.97 52.33
C LEU A 829 -44.06 2.24 53.36
N PRO A 830 -45.26 1.62 53.23
CA PRO A 830 -46.31 1.76 54.24
C PRO A 830 -45.80 1.33 55.63
N ALA A 831 -46.14 2.10 56.67
CA ALA A 831 -45.59 1.91 58.01
C ALA A 831 -45.89 0.54 58.64
N SER A 832 -46.86 -0.21 58.12
CA SER A 832 -47.22 -1.56 58.58
C SER A 832 -47.00 -2.62 57.50
N THR A 833 -45.96 -2.47 56.68
CA THR A 833 -45.64 -3.44 55.63
C THR A 833 -45.23 -4.79 56.23
N THR A 834 -46.01 -5.83 55.92
CA THR A 834 -45.80 -7.19 56.44
C THR A 834 -45.25 -8.17 55.41
N ASN A 835 -45.44 -7.85 54.13
CA ASN A 835 -45.02 -8.71 53.02
C ASN A 835 -44.50 -7.86 51.86
N VAL A 836 -43.39 -8.30 51.28
CA VAL A 836 -42.89 -7.82 50.00
C VAL A 836 -43.09 -8.93 48.98
N SER A 837 -43.99 -8.68 48.02
CA SER A 837 -44.46 -9.70 47.08
C SER A 837 -43.57 -9.78 45.83
N PHE A 838 -43.10 -8.64 45.34
CA PHE A 838 -42.35 -8.54 44.08
C PHE A 838 -41.70 -7.14 43.94
N TRP A 839 -40.58 -7.06 43.23
CA TRP A 839 -40.05 -5.82 42.61
C TRP A 839 -39.50 -6.16 41.22
N ALA A 840 -39.42 -5.16 40.35
CA ALA A 840 -39.21 -5.37 38.91
C ALA A 840 -37.77 -5.70 38.48
N ASP A 841 -36.77 -5.25 39.22
CA ASP A 841 -35.35 -5.34 38.83
C ASP A 841 -34.62 -6.51 39.51
N SER A 842 -33.83 -7.27 38.74
CA SER A 842 -33.06 -8.41 39.21
C SER A 842 -31.74 -8.06 39.91
N ALA A 843 -31.25 -6.83 39.76
CA ALA A 843 -30.02 -6.36 40.39
C ALA A 843 -30.23 -5.74 41.78
N VAL A 844 -31.49 -5.60 42.21
CA VAL A 844 -31.82 -5.02 43.52
C VAL A 844 -31.54 -6.01 44.64
N VAL A 845 -30.68 -5.60 45.57
CA VAL A 845 -30.48 -6.22 46.88
C VAL A 845 -31.15 -5.33 47.91
N LEU A 846 -31.99 -5.93 48.73
CA LEU A 846 -32.84 -5.19 49.66
C LEU A 846 -32.80 -5.89 51.02
N SER A 847 -32.50 -5.16 52.09
CA SER A 847 -32.47 -5.68 53.45
C SER A 847 -33.57 -5.06 54.32
N ARG A 848 -33.94 -5.76 55.40
CA ARG A 848 -34.93 -5.29 56.37
C ARG A 848 -34.51 -5.59 57.80
N THR A 849 -34.61 -4.59 58.68
CA THR A 849 -34.41 -4.74 60.13
C THR A 849 -35.62 -5.38 60.82
N ASN A 850 -35.38 -6.18 61.86
CA ASN A 850 -36.43 -6.94 62.56
C ASN A 850 -37.21 -6.15 63.63
N ASP A 851 -36.61 -5.07 64.13
CA ASP A 851 -37.05 -4.25 65.24
C ASP A 851 -37.49 -2.83 64.81
N THR A 852 -36.70 -2.14 64.00
CA THR A 852 -37.05 -0.81 63.46
C THR A 852 -37.95 -0.89 62.20
N HIS A 853 -38.04 -2.07 61.59
CA HIS A 853 -38.79 -2.35 60.35
C HIS A 853 -38.44 -1.45 59.18
N ARG A 854 -37.19 -1.00 59.11
CA ARG A 854 -36.62 -0.22 58.00
C ARG A 854 -36.34 -1.16 56.83
N TYR A 855 -36.54 -0.66 55.61
CA TYR A 855 -36.13 -1.33 54.38
C TYR A 855 -35.00 -0.52 53.74
N ILE A 856 -33.90 -1.17 53.39
CA ILE A 856 -32.70 -0.55 52.84
C ILE A 856 -32.41 -1.21 51.49
N VAL A 857 -32.08 -0.41 50.49
CA VAL A 857 -31.52 -0.89 49.23
C VAL A 857 -30.02 -0.95 49.41
N ASP A 858 -29.45 -2.15 49.40
CA ASP A 858 -28.00 -2.39 49.58
C ASP A 858 -27.26 -2.42 48.23
N GLY A 859 -28.01 -2.45 47.11
CA GLY A 859 -27.46 -2.40 45.76
C GLY A 859 -28.56 -2.41 44.70
N GLY A 860 -28.29 -1.79 43.54
CA GLY A 860 -29.24 -1.67 42.44
C GLY A 860 -30.25 -0.52 42.59
N PHE A 861 -31.29 -0.49 41.74
CA PHE A 861 -32.28 0.58 41.72
C PHE A 861 -33.72 0.05 41.77
N VAL A 862 -34.52 0.56 42.71
CA VAL A 862 -35.94 0.22 42.85
C VAL A 862 -36.80 1.25 42.12
N GLU A 863 -37.33 0.86 40.96
CA GLU A 863 -38.34 1.65 40.22
C GLU A 863 -39.78 1.32 40.69
N GLU A 864 -40.06 0.03 40.94
CA GLU A 864 -41.38 -0.46 41.30
C GLU A 864 -41.32 -1.63 42.29
N ILE A 865 -42.18 -1.57 43.31
CA ILE A 865 -42.30 -2.59 44.36
C ILE A 865 -43.76 -2.86 44.72
N VAL A 866 -44.08 -4.12 45.01
CA VAL A 866 -45.41 -4.59 45.42
C VAL A 866 -45.37 -5.12 46.84
N VAL A 867 -46.17 -4.52 47.72
CA VAL A 867 -46.17 -4.81 49.17
C VAL A 867 -47.57 -5.00 49.74
N GLN A 868 -47.69 -5.70 50.87
CA GLN A 868 -48.96 -5.86 51.61
C GLN A 868 -48.94 -5.18 52.97
N GLN A 869 -50.02 -4.46 53.25
CA GLN A 869 -50.25 -3.74 54.49
C GLN A 869 -51.58 -4.20 55.14
N PRO A 870 -51.57 -4.86 56.30
CA PRO A 870 -52.76 -5.01 57.13
C PRO A 870 -53.23 -3.66 57.67
N GLU A 871 -54.53 -3.47 57.67
CA GLU A 871 -55.17 -2.30 58.27
C GLU A 871 -55.75 -2.64 59.65
N TYR A 872 -55.46 -1.78 60.61
CA TYR A 872 -55.99 -1.86 61.96
C TYR A 872 -56.82 -0.60 62.22
N TYR A 873 -58.13 -0.76 62.37
CA TYR A 873 -58.98 0.36 62.77
C TYR A 873 -60.14 -0.11 63.64
N PHE A 874 -60.50 0.75 64.59
CA PHE A 874 -61.60 0.52 65.51
C PHE A 874 -62.82 1.31 65.05
N ASP A 875 -63.85 0.61 64.57
CA ASP A 875 -65.17 1.22 64.40
C ASP A 875 -65.88 1.29 65.77
N TRP A 876 -66.01 2.49 66.32
CA TRP A 876 -66.73 2.74 67.55
C TRP A 876 -68.20 2.25 67.51
N ALA A 877 -68.80 2.05 66.34
CA ALA A 877 -70.14 1.49 66.18
C ALA A 877 -70.20 -0.05 66.30
N THR A 878 -69.08 -0.77 66.19
CA THR A 878 -69.00 -2.23 66.38
C THR A 878 -68.70 -2.65 67.82
N LEU A 879 -68.21 -1.73 68.65
CA LEU A 879 -67.90 -1.92 70.07
C LEU A 879 -69.02 -1.45 71.02
N ALA A 880 -70.04 -0.73 70.51
CA ALA A 880 -71.23 -0.28 71.24
C ALA A 880 -72.43 -1.19 70.98
#